data_AF-A0A2V6EIW9-F1
#
_entry.id   AF-A0A2V6EIW9-F1
#
_cell.length_a   1.000
_cell.length_b   1.000
_cell.length_c   1.000
_cell.angle_alpha   90.00
_cell.angle_beta   90.00
_cell.angle_gamma   90.00
#
_symmetry.space_group_name_H-M   'P 1'
#
loop_
_entity.id
_entity.type
_entity.pdbx_description
1 polymer ?
#
loop_
_entity_poly.entity_id
_entity_poly.type
_entity_poly.pdbx_seq_one_letter_code
_entity_poly.pdbx_strand_id
1 'polypeptide(L)'
;MSLLQRKLLFLLFFLSGFSSLVYQVVWTRIAFASFGIIAPVLSVVISVFMLGLSLGAWLGGRLIDALTTKTRSSAIVFYMLTELVIGIGAVAVPMLFAVSGEVLLSAGQMNSFRYLSLSALLLGLSILPWCVCMGATFPFMMAYVREQDPQNTESFSFLYLANVLGAMSGTLVTALVLVEFFGFKQTLCIAAAGNFTIAVISGFLARKQREPAALNLAEAKVSSPRWPTLSPDTLRRPFRKWILFSTGFTAMAMEVVWTRAFTPVLKTQVYSFALIIFAYLGATFCGSLLYRRGLRTNSVWNVAKLMSVAVVATFLPILFNDLRFLGVAAKFSAYLDVAVLLSSITPLCAVLGYLTPSLIDKDALGDPADAGNAYALNVLGCILGPLFASYVLLPWVGERYGLVLLSLPFLGFYFFTSRSLLSWYRTMSGATAGIVLAWSLFCPVDFASWISRGGATEIRRDYAASVISAGKDLDKHLFVNGIGITCLTPETKFMAHLPLALHAGKPESVLIICFGMGTTYRSALSWDIDTTAVELVPSVKNAFGFYHRDAARVLNNPKGRIVIDDGRRFLKRTSAMFDVVVTDPPPPTEAAGSSLLYSEEFYELVKQHLKPNGIIQVWFPGGELMTGQAVFRSLENSFTHVCCFRGIQGVGFHMLASMQPIAPRTPEQVASAMPAAATSDLLEWTQSADLPAYLGRVLLSRFPIQLLNRDPEIRITDDQPYNEYFFLRRSRLF
;
A
#
# COMPACT_ATOMS: atom_id res chain seq x y z
N MET A 1 10.43 -39.96 10.46
CA MET A 1 11.39 -38.98 9.86
C MET A 1 12.60 -38.71 10.77
N SER A 2 13.80 -38.50 10.21
CA SER A 2 14.99 -38.08 10.99
C SER A 2 14.92 -36.60 11.43
N LEU A 3 15.64 -36.23 12.50
CA LEU A 3 15.71 -34.84 12.98
C LEU A 3 16.23 -33.88 11.89
N LEU A 4 17.20 -34.34 11.08
CA LEU A 4 17.77 -33.58 9.98
C LEU A 4 16.75 -33.31 8.87
N GLN A 5 15.93 -34.31 8.51
CA GLN A 5 14.85 -34.13 7.55
C GLN A 5 13.81 -33.13 8.04
N ARG A 6 13.41 -33.19 9.32
CA ARG A 6 12.47 -32.23 9.90
C ARG A 6 13.00 -30.79 9.84
N LYS A 7 14.27 -30.57 10.20
CA LYS A 7 14.93 -29.26 10.07
C LYS A 7 14.98 -28.77 8.62
N LEU A 8 15.26 -29.67 7.68
CA LEU A 8 15.28 -29.35 6.26
C LEU A 8 13.90 -28.91 5.76
N LEU A 9 12.83 -29.67 6.05
CA LEU A 9 11.48 -29.29 5.63
C LEU A 9 11.02 -27.97 6.26
N PHE A 10 11.41 -27.71 7.51
CA PHE A 10 11.19 -26.41 8.15
C PHE A 10 11.85 -25.28 7.34
N LEU A 11 13.13 -25.44 6.99
CA LEU A 11 13.86 -24.43 6.23
C LEU A 11 13.22 -24.20 4.84
N LEU A 12 12.82 -25.27 4.15
CA LEU A 12 12.16 -25.15 2.84
C LEU A 12 10.85 -24.36 2.94
N PHE A 13 10.01 -24.64 3.95
CA PHE A 13 8.76 -23.91 4.17
C PHE A 13 8.96 -22.49 4.66
N PHE A 14 9.97 -22.26 5.49
CA PHE A 14 10.35 -20.91 5.91
C PHE A 14 10.76 -20.07 4.70
N LEU A 15 11.62 -20.60 3.82
CA LEU A 15 12.04 -19.88 2.62
C LEU A 15 10.89 -19.68 1.63
N SER A 16 9.99 -20.66 1.47
CA SER A 16 8.81 -20.54 0.61
C SER A 16 7.87 -19.42 1.10
N GLY A 17 7.59 -19.39 2.41
CA GLY A 17 6.80 -18.33 3.04
C GLY A 17 7.48 -16.96 2.95
N PHE A 18 8.80 -16.91 3.15
CA PHE A 18 9.61 -15.70 3.00
C PHE A 18 9.49 -15.13 1.59
N SER A 19 9.76 -15.94 0.55
CA SER A 19 9.67 -15.50 -0.84
C SER A 19 8.25 -15.07 -1.21
N SER A 20 7.22 -15.78 -0.77
CA SER A 20 5.82 -15.44 -1.05
C SER A 20 5.44 -14.02 -0.61
N LEU A 21 5.88 -13.61 0.58
CA LEU A 21 5.58 -12.26 1.09
C LEU A 21 6.53 -11.19 0.54
N VAL A 22 7.76 -11.55 0.18
CA VAL A 22 8.63 -10.66 -0.63
C VAL A 22 7.93 -10.30 -1.95
N TYR A 23 7.39 -11.31 -2.65
CA TYR A 23 6.63 -11.10 -3.89
C TYR A 23 5.41 -10.24 -3.65
N GLN A 24 4.60 -10.50 -2.62
CA GLN A 24 3.41 -9.70 -2.36
C GLN A 24 3.75 -8.21 -2.13
N VAL A 25 4.77 -7.93 -1.32
CA VAL A 25 5.21 -6.55 -1.03
C VAL A 25 5.72 -5.88 -2.31
N VAL A 26 6.64 -6.50 -3.04
CA VAL A 26 7.25 -5.89 -4.24
C VAL A 26 6.26 -5.78 -5.40
N TRP A 27 5.45 -6.80 -5.67
CA TRP A 27 4.44 -6.75 -6.73
C TRP A 27 3.38 -5.69 -6.47
N THR A 28 2.98 -5.47 -5.21
CA THR A 28 2.06 -4.36 -4.87
C THR A 28 2.67 -3.01 -5.27
N ARG A 29 3.97 -2.83 -5.05
CA ARG A 29 4.68 -1.58 -5.40
C ARG A 29 4.80 -1.38 -6.91
N ILE A 30 5.16 -2.41 -7.65
CA ILE A 30 5.24 -2.34 -9.12
C ILE A 30 3.83 -2.15 -9.71
N ALA A 31 2.80 -2.73 -9.09
CA ALA A 31 1.42 -2.52 -9.49
C ALA A 31 0.98 -1.05 -9.32
N PHE A 32 1.39 -0.36 -8.24
CA PHE A 32 1.11 1.08 -8.11
C PHE A 32 1.74 1.92 -9.23
N ALA A 33 2.93 1.55 -9.72
CA ALA A 33 3.55 2.25 -10.84
C ALA A 33 2.84 2.01 -12.18
N SER A 34 2.19 0.84 -12.35
CA SER A 34 1.57 0.44 -13.63
C SER A 34 0.08 0.75 -13.71
N PHE A 35 -0.64 0.63 -12.59
CA PHE A 35 -2.09 0.77 -12.47
C PHE A 35 -2.51 2.00 -11.65
N GLY A 36 -1.54 2.76 -11.10
CA GLY A 36 -1.75 3.95 -10.29
C GLY A 36 -1.76 3.70 -8.78
N ILE A 37 -1.40 4.75 -8.03
CA ILE A 37 -1.31 4.72 -6.55
C ILE A 37 -2.69 5.04 -5.95
N ILE A 38 -3.60 4.06 -5.96
CA ILE A 38 -4.95 4.21 -5.41
C ILE A 38 -5.33 3.01 -4.53
N ALA A 39 -6.13 3.25 -3.47
CA ALA A 39 -6.58 2.21 -2.53
C ALA A 39 -7.26 0.97 -3.20
N PRO A 40 -8.01 1.12 -4.31
CA PRO A 40 -8.52 0.00 -5.08
C PRO A 40 -7.46 -1.00 -5.57
N VAL A 41 -6.28 -0.54 -6.02
CA VAL A 41 -5.22 -1.42 -6.53
C VAL A 41 -4.72 -2.34 -5.42
N LEU A 42 -4.45 -1.80 -4.23
CA LEU A 42 -4.07 -2.58 -3.05
C LEU A 42 -5.13 -3.64 -2.71
N SER A 43 -6.40 -3.25 -2.76
CA SER A 43 -7.52 -4.13 -2.41
C SER A 43 -7.67 -5.29 -3.37
N VAL A 44 -7.47 -5.04 -4.68
CA VAL A 44 -7.48 -6.11 -5.69
C VAL A 44 -6.28 -7.03 -5.49
N VAL A 45 -5.07 -6.51 -5.24
CA VAL A 45 -3.89 -7.35 -4.98
C VAL A 45 -4.13 -8.29 -3.80
N ILE A 46 -4.58 -7.76 -2.66
CA ILE A 46 -4.87 -8.57 -1.46
C ILE A 46 -5.95 -9.63 -1.76
N SER A 47 -7.03 -9.24 -2.45
CA SER A 47 -8.14 -10.14 -2.78
C SER A 47 -7.70 -11.28 -3.72
N VAL A 48 -6.89 -10.97 -4.73
CA VAL A 48 -6.35 -11.95 -5.68
C VAL A 48 -5.35 -12.88 -4.98
N PHE A 49 -4.54 -12.37 -4.06
CA PHE A 49 -3.63 -13.18 -3.26
C PHE A 49 -4.39 -14.20 -2.41
N MET A 50 -5.44 -13.75 -1.70
CA MET A 50 -6.31 -14.63 -0.90
C MET A 50 -7.05 -15.66 -1.75
N LEU A 51 -7.58 -15.24 -2.90
CA LEU A 51 -8.23 -16.12 -3.87
C LEU A 51 -7.27 -17.18 -4.39
N GLY A 52 -6.06 -16.78 -4.79
CA GLY A 52 -5.05 -17.69 -5.32
C GLY A 52 -4.58 -18.69 -4.27
N LEU A 53 -4.27 -18.25 -3.05
CA LEU A 53 -3.87 -19.15 -1.97
C LEU A 53 -4.95 -20.21 -1.67
N SER A 54 -6.22 -19.81 -1.62
CA SER A 54 -7.33 -20.72 -1.38
C SER A 54 -7.60 -21.68 -2.54
N LEU A 55 -7.64 -21.16 -3.77
CA LEU A 55 -7.84 -21.95 -4.98
C LEU A 55 -6.69 -22.94 -5.17
N GLY A 56 -5.45 -22.51 -4.90
CA GLY A 56 -4.25 -23.34 -4.91
C GLY A 56 -4.28 -24.46 -3.88
N ALA A 57 -4.64 -24.14 -2.64
CA ALA A 57 -4.76 -25.15 -1.59
C ALA A 57 -5.84 -26.20 -1.92
N TRP A 58 -6.97 -25.75 -2.48
CA TRP A 58 -8.07 -26.63 -2.90
C TRP A 58 -7.71 -27.48 -4.12
N LEU A 59 -7.17 -26.89 -5.19
CA LEU A 59 -6.72 -27.60 -6.39
C LEU A 59 -5.60 -28.57 -6.05
N GLY A 60 -4.58 -28.13 -5.32
CA GLY A 60 -3.46 -28.97 -4.90
C GLY A 60 -3.93 -30.16 -4.06
N GLY A 61 -4.85 -29.95 -3.11
CA GLY A 61 -5.41 -31.02 -2.29
C GLY A 61 -6.23 -32.05 -3.06
N ARG A 62 -6.96 -31.63 -4.11
CA ARG A 62 -7.75 -32.55 -4.96
C ARG A 62 -6.90 -33.27 -6.00
N LEU A 63 -5.93 -32.57 -6.60
CA LEU A 63 -5.14 -33.09 -7.71
C LEU A 63 -4.00 -33.99 -7.24
N ILE A 64 -3.47 -33.81 -6.02
CA ILE A 64 -2.26 -34.52 -5.60
C ILE A 64 -2.39 -36.03 -5.67
N ASP A 65 -3.50 -36.61 -5.20
CA ASP A 65 -3.71 -38.07 -5.22
C ASP A 65 -3.81 -38.60 -6.67
N ALA A 66 -4.51 -37.88 -7.54
CA ALA A 66 -4.64 -38.25 -8.94
C ALA A 66 -3.30 -38.12 -9.70
N LEU A 67 -2.54 -37.08 -9.39
CA LEU A 67 -1.26 -36.78 -10.00
C LEU A 67 -0.21 -37.81 -9.59
N THR A 68 -0.05 -38.09 -8.29
CA THR A 68 0.91 -39.10 -7.80
C THR A 68 0.57 -40.50 -8.32
N THR A 69 -0.72 -40.86 -8.38
CA THR A 69 -1.16 -42.16 -8.91
C THR A 69 -0.89 -42.28 -10.42
N LYS A 70 -1.20 -41.23 -11.20
CA LYS A 70 -1.05 -41.25 -12.66
C LYS A 70 0.40 -41.20 -13.12
N THR A 71 1.24 -40.37 -12.49
CA THR A 71 2.65 -40.21 -12.89
C THR A 71 3.60 -41.16 -12.15
N ARG A 72 3.09 -41.90 -11.15
CA ARG A 72 3.90 -42.73 -10.23
C ARG A 72 5.09 -41.97 -9.61
N SER A 73 4.95 -40.65 -9.47
CA SER A 73 5.99 -39.78 -8.89
C SER A 73 5.60 -39.36 -7.48
N SER A 74 6.59 -39.18 -6.60
CA SER A 74 6.38 -38.66 -5.25
C SER A 74 5.83 -37.23 -5.27
N ALA A 75 5.03 -36.88 -4.26
CA ALA A 75 4.46 -35.54 -4.07
C ALA A 75 5.50 -34.40 -4.06
N ILE A 76 6.74 -34.68 -3.68
CA ILE A 76 7.84 -33.69 -3.68
C ILE A 76 8.21 -33.18 -5.08
N VAL A 77 7.93 -33.97 -6.14
CA VAL A 77 8.13 -33.54 -7.53
C VAL A 77 7.16 -32.43 -7.88
N PHE A 78 5.90 -32.53 -7.44
CA PHE A 78 4.90 -31.48 -7.68
C PHE A 78 5.18 -30.24 -6.83
N TYR A 79 5.68 -30.40 -5.61
CA TYR A 79 6.20 -29.29 -4.81
C TYR A 79 7.38 -28.59 -5.52
N MET A 80 8.36 -29.34 -6.03
CA MET A 80 9.47 -28.82 -6.82
C MET A 80 9.00 -28.01 -8.03
N LEU A 81 8.09 -28.55 -8.84
CA LEU A 81 7.56 -27.87 -10.02
C LEU A 81 6.82 -26.58 -9.64
N THR A 82 6.06 -26.62 -8.54
CA THR A 82 5.33 -25.45 -8.05
C THR A 82 6.27 -24.34 -7.62
N GLU A 83 7.31 -24.66 -6.86
CA GLU A 83 8.35 -23.71 -6.44
C GLU A 83 9.12 -23.12 -7.63
N LEU A 84 9.38 -23.93 -8.67
CA LEU A 84 9.96 -23.45 -9.92
C LEU A 84 9.06 -22.41 -10.61
N VAL A 85 7.75 -22.69 -10.72
CA VAL A 85 6.78 -21.76 -11.31
C VAL A 85 6.65 -20.47 -10.49
N ILE A 86 6.66 -20.58 -9.16
CA ILE A 86 6.66 -19.41 -8.27
C ILE A 86 7.90 -18.54 -8.54
N GLY A 87 9.09 -19.15 -8.62
CA GLY A 87 10.35 -18.42 -8.91
C GLY A 87 10.35 -17.71 -10.26
N ILE A 88 9.72 -18.29 -11.29
CA ILE A 88 9.55 -17.64 -12.61
C ILE A 88 8.69 -16.35 -12.49
N GLY A 89 7.78 -16.30 -11.51
CA GLY A 89 6.95 -15.12 -11.22
C GLY A 89 7.73 -13.85 -10.92
N ALA A 90 8.96 -13.97 -10.40
CA ALA A 90 9.86 -12.84 -10.16
C ALA A 90 10.10 -12.00 -11.42
N VAL A 91 10.14 -12.63 -12.59
CA VAL A 91 10.35 -11.95 -13.89
C VAL A 91 9.04 -11.81 -14.65
N ALA A 92 8.19 -12.84 -14.65
CA ALA A 92 6.96 -12.85 -15.42
C ALA A 92 5.96 -11.79 -14.96
N VAL A 93 5.74 -11.62 -13.65
CA VAL A 93 4.72 -10.68 -13.13
C VAL A 93 5.04 -9.23 -13.46
N PRO A 94 6.27 -8.70 -13.25
CA PRO A 94 6.63 -7.35 -13.69
C PRO A 94 6.46 -7.12 -15.20
N MET A 95 6.81 -8.12 -16.04
CA MET A 95 6.60 -8.03 -17.49
C MET A 95 5.11 -7.97 -17.85
N LEU A 96 4.28 -8.79 -17.20
CA LEU A 96 2.83 -8.79 -17.39
C LEU A 96 2.20 -7.46 -16.95
N PHE A 97 2.69 -6.85 -15.88
CA PHE A 97 2.26 -5.51 -15.47
C PHE A 97 2.64 -4.44 -16.49
N ALA A 98 3.84 -4.49 -17.05
CA ALA A 98 4.25 -3.55 -18.10
C ALA A 98 3.32 -3.65 -19.33
N VAL A 99 3.06 -4.88 -19.81
CA VAL A 99 2.11 -5.13 -20.91
C VAL A 99 0.69 -4.67 -20.55
N SER A 100 0.23 -4.97 -19.34
CA SER A 100 -1.09 -4.56 -18.85
C SER A 100 -1.24 -3.04 -18.80
N GLY A 101 -0.18 -2.33 -18.38
CA GLY A 101 -0.14 -0.86 -18.37
C GLY A 101 -0.34 -0.26 -19.76
N GLU A 102 0.31 -0.83 -20.78
CA GLU A 102 0.15 -0.42 -22.18
C GLU A 102 -1.28 -0.69 -22.69
N VAL A 103 -1.82 -1.88 -22.45
CA VAL A 103 -3.21 -2.22 -22.81
C VAL A 103 -4.19 -1.23 -22.16
N LEU A 104 -3.95 -0.87 -20.90
CA LEU A 104 -4.79 0.06 -20.17
C LEU A 104 -4.79 1.47 -20.76
N LEU A 105 -3.76 1.91 -21.50
CA LEU A 105 -3.76 3.26 -22.11
C LEU A 105 -4.98 3.50 -23.01
N SER A 106 -5.51 2.44 -23.62
CA SER A 106 -6.73 2.47 -24.44
C SER A 106 -8.04 2.62 -23.65
N ALA A 107 -8.01 2.42 -22.33
CA ALA A 107 -9.20 2.35 -21.48
C ALA A 107 -9.75 3.72 -21.01
N GLY A 108 -9.07 4.82 -21.37
CA GLY A 108 -9.48 6.18 -21.00
C GLY A 108 -8.96 6.62 -19.63
N GLN A 109 -9.73 7.50 -18.96
CA GLN A 109 -9.37 8.11 -17.67
C GLN A 109 -9.50 7.10 -16.51
N MET A 110 -8.66 7.30 -15.48
CA MET A 110 -8.56 6.37 -14.33
C MET A 110 -9.79 6.31 -13.44
N ASN A 111 -10.61 7.36 -13.43
CA ASN A 111 -11.86 7.40 -12.68
C ASN A 111 -13.01 6.68 -13.40
N SER A 112 -12.80 6.18 -14.62
CA SER A 112 -13.83 5.50 -15.38
C SER A 112 -14.03 4.07 -14.86
N PHE A 113 -15.30 3.63 -14.82
CA PHE A 113 -15.64 2.24 -14.49
C PHE A 113 -14.89 1.25 -15.39
N ARG A 114 -14.79 1.57 -16.70
CA ARG A 114 -14.06 0.76 -17.68
C ARG A 114 -12.60 0.57 -17.29
N TYR A 115 -11.90 1.64 -16.90
CA TYR A 115 -10.51 1.54 -16.44
C TYR A 115 -10.41 0.70 -15.17
N LEU A 116 -11.21 0.98 -14.15
CA LEU A 116 -11.14 0.26 -12.87
C LEU A 116 -11.42 -1.24 -13.03
N SER A 117 -12.43 -1.62 -13.80
CA SER A 117 -12.75 -3.03 -14.05
C SER A 117 -11.68 -3.74 -14.87
N LEU A 118 -11.15 -3.10 -15.93
CA LEU A 118 -10.10 -3.70 -16.75
C LEU A 118 -8.77 -3.79 -15.99
N SER A 119 -8.45 -2.78 -15.18
CA SER A 119 -7.29 -2.76 -14.29
C SER A 119 -7.35 -3.93 -13.31
N ALA A 120 -8.51 -4.12 -12.64
CA ALA A 120 -8.70 -5.24 -11.72
C ALA A 120 -8.57 -6.61 -12.41
N LEU A 121 -9.12 -6.74 -13.62
CA LEU A 121 -9.02 -7.98 -14.41
C LEU A 121 -7.57 -8.29 -14.79
N LEU A 122 -6.85 -7.33 -15.39
CA LEU A 122 -5.48 -7.53 -15.86
C LEU A 122 -4.51 -7.76 -14.71
N LEU A 123 -4.66 -7.02 -13.61
CA LEU A 123 -3.91 -7.25 -12.38
C LEU A 123 -4.18 -8.65 -11.83
N GLY A 124 -5.46 -9.06 -11.77
CA GLY A 124 -5.84 -10.41 -11.35
C GLY A 124 -5.21 -11.51 -12.20
N LEU A 125 -5.31 -11.40 -13.53
CA LEU A 125 -4.71 -12.36 -14.47
C LEU A 125 -3.18 -12.41 -14.37
N SER A 126 -2.54 -11.28 -14.04
CA SER A 126 -1.08 -11.20 -13.91
C SER A 126 -0.53 -11.87 -12.66
N ILE A 127 -1.30 -11.93 -11.57
CA ILE A 127 -0.82 -12.44 -10.27
C ILE A 127 -1.44 -13.80 -9.90
N LEU A 128 -2.70 -14.06 -10.27
CA LEU A 128 -3.48 -15.20 -9.79
C LEU A 128 -2.79 -16.57 -10.01
N PRO A 129 -2.24 -16.91 -11.19
CA PRO A 129 -1.57 -18.20 -11.40
C PRO A 129 -0.44 -18.49 -10.39
N TRP A 130 0.35 -17.48 -10.05
CA TRP A 130 1.46 -17.58 -9.12
C TRP A 130 0.97 -17.75 -7.68
N CYS A 131 -0.09 -17.04 -7.30
CA CYS A 131 -0.74 -17.24 -6.00
C CYS A 131 -1.40 -18.61 -5.88
N VAL A 132 -1.96 -19.16 -6.97
CA VAL A 132 -2.47 -20.54 -7.02
C VAL A 132 -1.33 -21.53 -6.78
N CYS A 133 -0.17 -21.33 -7.38
CA CYS A 133 1.02 -22.13 -7.08
C CYS A 133 1.43 -21.98 -5.60
N MET A 134 1.51 -20.76 -5.07
CA MET A 134 1.81 -20.53 -3.64
C MET A 134 0.83 -21.27 -2.72
N GLY A 135 -0.47 -21.29 -3.04
CA GLY A 135 -1.48 -22.03 -2.29
C GLY A 135 -1.31 -23.55 -2.36
N ALA A 136 -0.83 -24.08 -3.49
CA ALA A 136 -0.63 -25.51 -3.71
C ALA A 136 0.60 -26.09 -2.99
N THR A 137 1.55 -25.24 -2.56
CA THR A 137 2.77 -25.65 -1.82
C THR A 137 2.43 -26.48 -0.58
N PHE A 138 1.39 -26.08 0.16
CA PHE A 138 0.98 -26.71 1.41
C PHE A 138 0.43 -28.14 1.22
N PRO A 139 -0.60 -28.37 0.38
CA PRO A 139 -1.05 -29.73 0.08
C PRO A 139 0.05 -30.67 -0.42
N PHE A 140 0.95 -30.20 -1.28
CA PHE A 140 2.00 -31.02 -1.87
C PHE A 140 3.04 -31.46 -0.83
N MET A 141 3.49 -30.54 0.03
CA MET A 141 4.40 -30.90 1.13
C MET A 141 3.72 -31.83 2.14
N MET A 142 2.45 -31.60 2.47
CA MET A 142 1.71 -32.47 3.37
C MET A 142 1.51 -33.89 2.79
N ALA A 143 1.36 -34.03 1.48
CA ALA A 143 1.34 -35.34 0.84
C ALA A 143 2.73 -36.01 0.93
N TYR A 144 3.81 -35.28 0.70
CA TYR A 144 5.17 -35.80 0.85
C TYR A 144 5.51 -36.26 2.28
N VAL A 145 5.11 -35.49 3.29
CA VAL A 145 5.30 -35.90 4.69
C VAL A 145 4.54 -37.19 4.99
N ARG A 146 3.32 -37.34 4.45
CA ARG A 146 2.53 -38.57 4.60
C ARG A 146 3.16 -39.77 3.89
N GLU A 147 3.81 -39.57 2.75
CA GLU A 147 4.59 -40.64 2.07
C GLU A 147 5.77 -41.12 2.92
N GLN A 148 6.39 -40.22 3.71
CA GLN A 148 7.55 -40.52 4.56
C GLN A 148 7.18 -41.10 5.93
N ASP A 149 6.08 -40.64 6.51
CA ASP A 149 5.68 -40.95 7.87
C ASP A 149 4.15 -40.89 8.01
N PRO A 150 3.43 -41.98 7.67
CA PRO A 150 1.96 -42.00 7.63
C PRO A 150 1.29 -41.70 8.98
N GLN A 151 1.97 -41.94 10.10
CA GLN A 151 1.45 -41.73 11.45
C GLN A 151 1.71 -40.31 11.99
N ASN A 152 2.45 -39.47 11.27
CA ASN A 152 2.92 -38.18 11.76
C ASN A 152 1.86 -37.08 11.61
N THR A 153 1.04 -36.94 12.65
CA THR A 153 -0.04 -35.95 12.73
C THR A 153 0.44 -34.55 13.19
N GLU A 154 1.63 -34.43 13.77
CA GLU A 154 2.15 -33.14 14.28
C GLU A 154 2.78 -32.24 13.19
N SER A 155 3.06 -32.78 12.01
CA SER A 155 3.80 -32.06 10.97
C SER A 155 3.07 -30.86 10.37
N PHE A 156 1.74 -30.88 10.34
CA PHE A 156 0.93 -29.73 9.87
C PHE A 156 1.24 -28.46 10.68
N SER A 157 1.24 -28.60 12.00
CA SER A 157 1.44 -27.47 12.92
C SER A 157 2.84 -26.88 12.81
N PHE A 158 3.84 -27.75 12.57
CA PHE A 158 5.24 -27.39 12.45
C PHE A 158 5.58 -26.74 11.10
N LEU A 159 5.03 -27.24 10.00
CA LEU A 159 5.22 -26.62 8.68
C LEU A 159 4.48 -25.29 8.57
N TYR A 160 3.27 -25.20 9.10
CA TYR A 160 2.53 -23.93 9.18
C TYR A 160 3.32 -22.86 9.95
N LEU A 161 3.93 -23.24 11.08
CA LEU A 161 4.81 -22.38 11.86
C LEU A 161 5.96 -21.82 11.02
N ALA A 162 6.66 -22.71 10.30
CA ALA A 162 7.78 -22.33 9.45
C ALA A 162 7.35 -21.29 8.40
N ASN A 163 6.23 -21.56 7.72
CA ASN A 163 5.71 -20.69 6.67
C ASN A 163 5.31 -19.31 7.20
N VAL A 164 4.63 -19.24 8.35
CA VAL A 164 4.21 -17.94 8.94
C VAL A 164 5.41 -17.13 9.42
N LEU A 165 6.39 -17.76 10.06
CA LEU A 165 7.64 -17.08 10.46
C LEU A 165 8.42 -16.59 9.24
N GLY A 166 8.46 -17.40 8.18
CA GLY A 166 9.03 -17.04 6.88
C GLY A 166 8.35 -15.81 6.31
N ALA A 167 7.02 -15.85 6.20
CA ALA A 167 6.17 -14.77 5.69
C ALA A 167 6.35 -13.45 6.47
N MET A 168 6.34 -13.51 7.81
CA MET A 168 6.59 -12.35 8.67
C MET A 168 7.98 -11.76 8.43
N SER A 169 9.00 -12.62 8.37
CA SER A 169 10.39 -12.21 8.12
C SER A 169 10.53 -11.61 6.72
N GLY A 170 9.93 -12.22 5.70
CA GLY A 170 9.94 -11.75 4.31
C GLY A 170 9.33 -10.36 4.18
N THR A 171 8.19 -10.12 4.81
CA THR A 171 7.53 -8.80 4.81
C THR A 171 8.43 -7.72 5.41
N LEU A 172 8.99 -7.99 6.60
CA LEU A 172 9.79 -7.01 7.34
C LEU A 172 11.16 -6.75 6.69
N VAL A 173 11.87 -7.82 6.32
CA VAL A 173 13.20 -7.73 5.70
C VAL A 173 13.12 -7.09 4.31
N THR A 174 12.05 -7.33 3.54
CA THR A 174 11.82 -6.66 2.27
C THR A 174 11.70 -5.15 2.44
N ALA A 175 10.84 -4.72 3.36
CA ALA A 175 10.55 -3.30 3.56
C ALA A 175 11.73 -2.55 4.20
N LEU A 176 12.41 -3.15 5.19
CA LEU A 176 13.45 -2.47 5.95
C LEU A 176 14.86 -2.64 5.39
N VAL A 177 15.12 -3.65 4.56
CA VAL A 177 16.50 -4.00 4.15
C VAL A 177 16.63 -4.22 2.64
N LEU A 178 15.90 -5.19 2.07
CA LEU A 178 16.20 -5.66 0.71
C LEU A 178 15.98 -4.59 -0.35
N VAL A 179 14.84 -3.89 -0.32
CA VAL A 179 14.55 -2.88 -1.34
C VAL A 179 15.46 -1.67 -1.20
N GLU A 180 15.83 -1.29 0.03
CA GLU A 180 16.72 -0.16 0.28
C GLU A 180 18.13 -0.39 -0.29
N PHE A 181 18.67 -1.61 -0.19
CA PHE A 181 19.99 -1.95 -0.74
C PHE A 181 19.97 -2.36 -2.20
N PHE A 182 18.98 -3.14 -2.60
CA PHE A 182 19.02 -3.86 -3.87
C PHE A 182 18.02 -3.33 -4.90
N GLY A 183 17.04 -2.51 -4.51
CA GLY A 183 15.93 -2.14 -5.39
C GLY A 183 14.93 -3.30 -5.59
N PHE A 184 13.92 -3.09 -6.44
CA PHE A 184 12.84 -4.05 -6.63
C PHE A 184 13.26 -5.31 -7.41
N LYS A 185 13.96 -5.16 -8.53
CA LYS A 185 14.36 -6.26 -9.43
C LYS A 185 15.26 -7.27 -8.73
N GLN A 186 16.33 -6.80 -8.09
CA GLN A 186 17.27 -7.69 -7.39
C GLN A 186 16.62 -8.33 -6.17
N THR A 187 15.73 -7.62 -5.46
CA THR A 187 14.92 -8.21 -4.38
C THR A 187 14.05 -9.37 -4.88
N LEU A 188 13.42 -9.23 -6.04
CA LEU A 188 12.69 -10.31 -6.70
C LEU A 188 13.61 -11.46 -7.11
N CYS A 189 14.82 -11.17 -7.61
CA CYS A 189 15.83 -12.19 -7.93
C CYS A 189 16.29 -12.96 -6.69
N ILE A 190 16.45 -12.30 -5.54
CA ILE A 190 16.80 -12.96 -4.27
C ILE A 190 15.68 -13.93 -3.84
N ALA A 191 14.41 -13.49 -3.92
CA ALA A 191 13.28 -14.38 -3.64
C ALA A 191 13.23 -15.57 -4.62
N ALA A 192 13.47 -15.33 -5.91
CA ALA A 192 13.49 -16.36 -6.96
C ALA A 192 14.61 -17.37 -6.74
N ALA A 193 15.81 -16.91 -6.38
CA ALA A 193 16.93 -17.77 -6.01
C ALA A 193 16.56 -18.67 -4.82
N GLY A 194 15.81 -18.13 -3.84
CA GLY A 194 15.20 -18.91 -2.76
C GLY A 194 14.30 -20.04 -3.28
N ASN A 195 13.32 -19.72 -4.14
CA ASN A 195 12.42 -20.72 -4.71
C ASN A 195 13.15 -21.76 -5.58
N PHE A 196 14.12 -21.35 -6.40
CA PHE A 196 14.92 -22.27 -7.21
C PHE A 196 15.81 -23.17 -6.35
N THR A 197 16.34 -22.66 -5.24
CA THR A 197 17.07 -23.48 -4.26
C THR A 197 16.15 -24.52 -3.64
N ILE A 198 14.92 -24.14 -3.27
CA ILE A 198 13.90 -25.08 -2.77
C ILE A 198 13.60 -26.15 -3.82
N ALA A 199 13.42 -25.76 -5.08
CA ALA A 199 13.16 -26.69 -6.18
C ALA A 199 14.34 -27.67 -6.39
N VAL A 200 15.58 -27.18 -6.40
CA VAL A 200 16.78 -28.03 -6.52
C VAL A 200 16.88 -29.04 -5.38
N ILE A 201 16.72 -28.59 -4.12
CA ILE A 201 16.74 -29.49 -2.95
C ILE A 201 15.62 -30.52 -3.05
N SER A 202 14.41 -30.10 -3.42
CA SER A 202 13.25 -30.97 -3.60
C SER A 202 13.48 -32.00 -4.71
N GLY A 203 14.16 -31.62 -5.79
CA GLY A 203 14.59 -32.54 -6.86
C GLY A 203 15.62 -33.57 -6.40
N PHE A 204 16.57 -33.19 -5.53
CA PHE A 204 17.48 -34.15 -4.91
C PHE A 204 16.76 -35.13 -3.97
N LEU A 205 15.77 -34.66 -3.21
CA LEU A 205 14.92 -35.52 -2.38
C LEU A 205 14.10 -36.49 -3.25
N ALA A 206 13.53 -36.00 -4.36
CA ALA A 206 12.80 -36.81 -5.33
C ALA A 206 13.67 -37.94 -5.90
N ARG A 207 14.93 -37.65 -6.27
CA ARG A 207 15.86 -38.66 -6.83
C ARG A 207 16.18 -39.78 -5.85
N LYS A 208 16.21 -39.48 -4.54
CA LYS A 208 16.44 -40.48 -3.48
C LYS A 208 15.21 -41.36 -3.25
N GLN A 209 14.02 -40.93 -3.62
CA GLN A 209 12.78 -41.70 -3.54
C GLN A 209 12.33 -42.15 -4.93
N ARG A 210 12.93 -43.23 -5.42
CA ARG A 210 12.57 -43.86 -6.70
C ARG A 210 11.43 -44.87 -6.62
N GLU A 211 11.00 -45.30 -5.43
CA GLU A 211 9.89 -46.23 -5.29
C GLU A 211 8.56 -45.51 -4.98
N PRO A 212 7.51 -45.72 -5.80
CA PRO A 212 6.21 -45.14 -5.56
C PRO A 212 5.54 -45.82 -4.37
N ALA A 213 5.30 -45.08 -3.29
CA ALA A 213 4.51 -45.50 -2.13
C ALA A 213 3.00 -45.55 -2.44
N ALA A 214 2.62 -45.99 -3.65
CA ALA A 214 1.22 -46.10 -4.08
C ALA A 214 0.42 -47.13 -3.26
N LEU A 215 1.09 -47.98 -2.47
CA LEU A 215 0.49 -49.06 -1.67
C LEU A 215 0.04 -48.66 -0.25
N ASN A 216 0.53 -47.55 0.32
CA ASN A 216 0.24 -47.20 1.74
C ASN A 216 -0.81 -46.07 1.93
N LEU A 217 -1.23 -45.39 0.87
CA LEU A 217 -2.22 -44.29 0.95
C LEU A 217 -3.67 -44.78 1.15
N ALA A 218 -3.98 -46.02 0.74
CA ALA A 218 -5.31 -46.62 0.91
C ALA A 218 -5.58 -47.01 2.37
N GLU A 219 -4.57 -47.49 3.11
CA GLU A 219 -4.70 -47.86 4.52
C GLU A 219 -4.66 -46.66 5.48
N ALA A 220 -4.03 -45.54 5.08
CA ALA A 220 -3.94 -44.33 5.90
C ALA A 220 -5.24 -43.48 5.95
N LYS A 221 -6.27 -43.81 5.15
CA LYS A 221 -7.58 -43.13 5.20
C LYS A 221 -8.37 -43.40 6.50
N VAL A 222 -7.90 -44.30 7.37
CA VAL A 222 -8.67 -44.82 8.52
C VAL A 222 -8.28 -44.23 9.87
N SER A 223 -7.19 -43.47 10.00
CA SER A 223 -6.73 -42.97 11.30
C SER A 223 -6.69 -41.44 11.36
N SER A 224 -7.84 -40.80 11.14
CA SER A 224 -8.03 -39.44 11.68
C SER A 224 -7.88 -39.51 13.20
N PRO A 225 -6.96 -38.76 13.82
CA PRO A 225 -6.87 -38.71 15.27
C PRO A 225 -8.24 -38.33 15.83
N ARG A 226 -8.78 -39.13 16.75
CA ARG A 226 -9.94 -38.74 17.55
C ARG A 226 -9.50 -37.54 18.37
N TRP A 227 -9.77 -36.35 17.86
CA TRP A 227 -9.68 -35.12 18.63
C TRP A 227 -10.57 -35.32 19.88
N PRO A 228 -10.13 -34.85 21.06
CA PRO A 228 -10.98 -34.91 22.24
C PRO A 228 -12.35 -34.33 21.86
N THR A 229 -13.41 -35.06 22.19
CA THR A 229 -14.79 -34.67 21.88
C THR A 229 -15.02 -33.27 22.42
N LEU A 230 -14.93 -32.27 21.54
CA LEU A 230 -15.20 -30.89 21.87
C LEU A 230 -16.61 -30.87 22.47
N SER A 231 -16.73 -30.31 23.67
CA SER A 231 -18.01 -30.17 24.34
C SER A 231 -19.00 -29.53 23.36
N PRO A 232 -20.22 -30.09 23.23
CA PRO A 232 -21.20 -29.58 22.27
C PRO A 232 -21.54 -28.12 22.62
N ASP A 233 -20.97 -27.19 21.86
CA ASP A 233 -21.34 -25.79 21.95
C ASP A 233 -22.78 -25.65 21.44
N THR A 234 -23.62 -24.94 22.19
CA THR A 234 -25.06 -24.72 21.90
C THR A 234 -25.31 -23.87 20.64
N LEU A 235 -24.25 -23.41 19.96
CA LEU A 235 -24.31 -22.57 18.77
C LEU A 235 -24.68 -23.38 17.52
N ARG A 236 -25.80 -23.01 16.91
CA ARG A 236 -26.28 -23.61 15.66
C ARG A 236 -25.23 -23.52 14.56
N ARG A 237 -25.05 -24.60 13.81
CA ARG A 237 -24.15 -24.70 12.64
C ARG A 237 -24.18 -23.50 11.67
N PRO A 238 -25.35 -23.01 11.20
CA PRO A 238 -25.39 -21.84 10.30
C PRO A 238 -24.80 -20.57 10.94
N PHE A 239 -24.96 -20.40 12.24
CA PHE A 239 -24.45 -19.22 12.94
C PHE A 239 -22.91 -19.23 13.03
N ARG A 240 -22.28 -20.40 13.21
CA ARG A 240 -20.81 -20.54 13.15
C ARG A 240 -20.25 -20.15 11.77
N LYS A 241 -20.94 -20.55 10.70
CA LYS A 241 -20.59 -20.21 9.32
C LYS A 241 -20.67 -18.71 9.06
N TRP A 242 -21.69 -18.03 9.60
CA TRP A 242 -21.80 -16.57 9.55
C TRP A 242 -20.68 -15.86 10.31
N ILE A 243 -20.30 -16.37 11.49
CA ILE A 243 -19.14 -15.85 12.23
C ILE A 243 -17.88 -16.00 11.39
N LEU A 244 -17.62 -17.18 10.81
CA LEU A 244 -16.44 -17.44 9.97
C LEU A 244 -16.35 -16.52 8.76
N PHE A 245 -17.46 -16.34 8.03
CA PHE A 245 -17.50 -15.39 6.92
C PHE A 245 -17.21 -13.96 7.40
N SER A 246 -17.90 -13.54 8.46
CA SER A 246 -17.80 -12.17 8.97
C SER A 246 -16.42 -11.86 9.51
N THR A 247 -15.77 -12.78 10.22
CA THR A 247 -14.40 -12.56 10.73
C THR A 247 -13.40 -12.38 9.61
N GLY A 248 -13.47 -13.18 8.54
CA GLY A 248 -12.62 -13.02 7.36
C GLY A 248 -12.88 -11.70 6.64
N PHE A 249 -14.16 -11.38 6.43
CA PHE A 249 -14.60 -10.13 5.83
C PHE A 249 -14.11 -8.90 6.60
N THR A 250 -14.38 -8.84 7.90
CA THR A 250 -14.01 -7.69 8.73
C THR A 250 -12.50 -7.59 8.90
N ALA A 251 -11.77 -8.71 9.03
CA ALA A 251 -10.32 -8.66 9.24
C ALA A 251 -9.61 -8.02 8.04
N MET A 252 -9.90 -8.51 6.84
CA MET A 252 -9.28 -8.00 5.61
C MET A 252 -9.82 -6.62 5.21
N ALA A 253 -11.10 -6.33 5.47
CA ALA A 253 -11.63 -4.98 5.30
C ALA A 253 -10.95 -3.98 6.24
N MET A 254 -10.80 -4.34 7.52
CA MET A 254 -10.13 -3.48 8.51
C MET A 254 -8.65 -3.28 8.16
N GLU A 255 -7.95 -4.28 7.63
CA GLU A 255 -6.57 -4.13 7.14
C GLU A 255 -6.44 -2.99 6.12
N VAL A 256 -7.34 -2.96 5.12
CA VAL A 256 -7.39 -1.88 4.13
C VAL A 256 -7.72 -0.52 4.77
N VAL A 257 -8.63 -0.49 5.76
CA VAL A 257 -8.96 0.76 6.45
C VAL A 257 -7.80 1.23 7.33
N TRP A 258 -7.07 0.33 8.00
CA TRP A 258 -5.92 0.65 8.85
C TRP A 258 -4.77 1.24 8.05
N THR A 259 -4.45 0.70 6.87
CA THR A 259 -3.38 1.25 6.03
C THR A 259 -3.61 2.73 5.70
N ARG A 260 -4.87 3.13 5.47
CA ARG A 260 -5.25 4.54 5.26
C ARG A 260 -5.36 5.33 6.57
N ALA A 261 -6.01 4.78 7.59
CA ALA A 261 -6.26 5.46 8.86
C ALA A 261 -4.99 5.77 9.67
N PHE A 262 -3.97 4.92 9.56
CA PHE A 262 -2.70 5.07 10.27
C PHE A 262 -1.64 5.84 9.47
N THR A 263 -1.90 6.14 8.19
CA THR A 263 -0.99 6.91 7.32
C THR A 263 -0.52 8.23 7.96
N PRO A 264 -1.36 9.04 8.65
CA PRO A 264 -0.90 10.31 9.23
C PRO A 264 0.23 10.15 10.26
N VAL A 265 0.28 9.00 10.93
CA VAL A 265 1.27 8.69 11.99
C VAL A 265 2.43 7.88 11.43
N LEU A 266 2.14 6.84 10.64
CA LEU A 266 3.14 5.96 10.04
C LEU A 266 3.88 6.62 8.86
N LYS A 267 3.36 7.75 8.35
CA LYS A 267 3.87 8.60 7.26
C LYS A 267 4.00 7.90 5.91
N THR A 268 4.94 6.96 5.79
CA THR A 268 5.20 6.28 4.52
C THR A 268 4.34 5.02 4.41
N GLN A 269 3.55 4.92 3.34
CA GLN A 269 2.70 3.74 3.13
C GLN A 269 3.55 2.46 2.95
N VAL A 270 4.79 2.60 2.47
CA VAL A 270 5.75 1.52 2.30
C VAL A 270 6.00 0.75 3.60
N TYR A 271 6.34 1.46 4.69
CA TYR A 271 6.54 0.82 5.99
C TYR A 271 5.22 0.46 6.67
N SER A 272 4.20 1.29 6.48
CA SER A 272 2.88 1.09 7.09
C SER A 272 2.29 -0.28 6.76
N PHE A 273 2.26 -0.63 5.46
CA PHE A 273 1.71 -1.90 5.00
C PHE A 273 2.50 -3.09 5.56
N ALA A 274 3.84 -3.04 5.48
CA ALA A 274 4.71 -4.11 5.97
C ALA A 274 4.58 -4.33 7.49
N LEU A 275 4.53 -3.25 8.27
CA LEU A 275 4.39 -3.30 9.72
C LEU A 275 3.00 -3.81 10.15
N ILE A 276 1.93 -3.40 9.46
CA ILE A 276 0.57 -3.88 9.71
C ILE A 276 0.50 -5.40 9.44
N ILE A 277 1.00 -5.87 8.29
CA ILE A 277 1.02 -7.31 7.98
C ILE A 277 1.86 -8.09 8.99
N PHE A 278 3.03 -7.57 9.36
CA PHE A 278 3.88 -8.20 10.37
C PHE A 278 3.16 -8.37 11.71
N ALA A 279 2.52 -7.30 12.21
CA ALA A 279 1.74 -7.35 13.45
C ALA A 279 0.51 -8.26 13.33
N TYR A 280 -0.20 -8.22 12.20
CA TYR A 280 -1.37 -9.04 11.91
C TYR A 280 -1.02 -10.54 11.91
N LEU A 281 -0.01 -10.94 11.14
CA LEU A 281 0.44 -12.33 11.05
C LEU A 281 1.02 -12.84 12.38
N GLY A 282 1.82 -12.01 13.07
CA GLY A 282 2.37 -12.37 14.37
C GLY A 282 1.29 -12.57 15.43
N ALA A 283 0.30 -11.68 15.47
CA ALA A 283 -0.80 -11.76 16.41
C ALA A 283 -1.72 -12.97 16.13
N THR A 284 -2.14 -13.17 14.88
CA THR A 284 -2.96 -14.33 14.47
C THR A 284 -2.25 -15.65 14.77
N PHE A 285 -0.93 -15.70 14.57
CA PHE A 285 -0.11 -16.83 14.94
C PHE A 285 -0.11 -17.10 16.46
N CYS A 286 0.14 -16.08 17.28
CA CYS A 286 0.05 -16.18 18.74
C CYS A 286 -1.34 -16.67 19.20
N GLY A 287 -2.41 -16.18 18.58
CA GLY A 287 -3.77 -16.64 18.80
C GLY A 287 -3.97 -18.14 18.56
N SER A 288 -3.47 -18.62 17.41
CA SER A 288 -3.54 -20.05 17.06
C SER A 288 -2.73 -20.93 18.00
N LEU A 289 -1.55 -20.46 18.46
CA LEU A 289 -0.77 -21.17 19.47
C LEU A 289 -1.52 -21.27 20.80
N LEU A 290 -2.17 -20.19 21.25
CA LEU A 290 -2.97 -20.20 22.48
C LEU A 290 -4.12 -21.19 22.40
N TYR A 291 -4.78 -21.30 21.25
CA TYR A 291 -5.82 -22.30 21.00
C TYR A 291 -5.27 -23.73 21.10
N ARG A 292 -4.17 -24.01 20.40
CA ARG A 292 -3.53 -25.34 20.42
C ARG A 292 -3.01 -25.73 21.81
N ARG A 293 -2.44 -24.78 22.56
CA ARG A 293 -2.05 -24.99 23.96
C ARG A 293 -3.28 -25.28 24.82
N GLY A 294 -4.37 -24.53 24.62
CA GLY A 294 -5.65 -24.76 25.29
C GLY A 294 -6.23 -26.15 25.04
N LEU A 295 -6.12 -26.68 23.82
CA LEU A 295 -6.51 -28.07 23.50
C LEU A 295 -5.69 -29.09 24.30
N ARG A 296 -4.37 -28.90 24.42
CA ARG A 296 -3.49 -29.81 25.19
C ARG A 296 -3.76 -29.77 26.68
N THR A 297 -4.10 -28.60 27.23
CA THR A 297 -4.38 -28.42 28.66
C THR A 297 -5.87 -28.51 29.00
N ASN A 298 -6.72 -28.90 28.04
CA ASN A 298 -8.19 -28.94 28.15
C ASN A 298 -8.81 -27.63 28.70
N SER A 299 -8.23 -26.48 28.34
CA SER A 299 -8.62 -25.13 28.76
C SER A 299 -8.99 -24.26 27.56
N VAL A 300 -9.79 -24.82 26.64
CA VAL A 300 -10.26 -24.10 25.45
C VAL A 300 -11.32 -23.08 25.86
N TRP A 301 -11.20 -21.85 25.37
CA TRP A 301 -12.16 -20.79 25.64
C TRP A 301 -13.41 -20.99 24.79
N ASN A 302 -14.58 -20.77 25.39
CA ASN A 302 -15.83 -20.81 24.65
C ASN A 302 -15.94 -19.62 23.67
N VAL A 303 -16.78 -19.76 22.65
CA VAL A 303 -16.98 -18.72 21.63
C VAL A 303 -17.46 -17.42 22.26
N ALA A 304 -18.30 -17.48 23.31
CA ALA A 304 -18.81 -16.29 23.98
C ALA A 304 -17.72 -15.45 24.64
N LYS A 305 -16.74 -16.08 25.30
CA LYS A 305 -15.59 -15.39 25.91
C LYS A 305 -14.66 -14.81 24.85
N LEU A 306 -14.51 -15.48 23.70
CA LEU A 306 -13.77 -14.93 22.57
C LEU A 306 -14.49 -13.70 21.98
N MET A 307 -15.81 -13.76 21.82
CA MET A 307 -16.61 -12.64 21.31
C MET A 307 -16.60 -11.43 22.26
N SER A 308 -16.59 -11.65 23.58
CA SER A 308 -16.50 -10.55 24.55
C SER A 308 -15.15 -9.84 24.52
N VAL A 309 -14.06 -10.53 24.17
CA VAL A 309 -12.76 -9.89 23.95
C VAL A 309 -12.71 -9.26 22.56
N ALA A 310 -13.19 -9.97 21.52
CA ALA A 310 -13.20 -9.49 20.14
C ALA A 310 -13.95 -8.16 19.99
N VAL A 311 -15.13 -8.03 20.61
CA VAL A 311 -15.95 -6.82 20.50
C VAL A 311 -15.21 -5.60 21.04
N VAL A 312 -14.53 -5.70 22.18
CA VAL A 312 -13.72 -4.60 22.72
C VAL A 312 -12.49 -4.36 21.84
N ALA A 313 -11.82 -5.43 21.41
CA ALA A 313 -10.63 -5.36 20.58
C ALA A 313 -10.86 -4.67 19.22
N THR A 314 -12.06 -4.82 18.64
CA THR A 314 -12.40 -4.18 17.35
C THR A 314 -12.39 -2.67 17.39
N PHE A 315 -12.59 -2.05 18.56
CA PHE A 315 -12.60 -0.61 18.73
C PHE A 315 -11.25 -0.04 19.19
N LEU A 316 -10.32 -0.87 19.67
CA LEU A 316 -8.99 -0.41 20.10
C LEU A 316 -8.26 0.40 19.01
N PRO A 317 -8.28 0.01 17.72
CA PRO A 317 -7.70 0.82 16.64
C PRO A 317 -8.28 2.24 16.55
N ILE A 318 -9.56 2.42 16.86
CA ILE A 318 -10.20 3.75 16.85
C ILE A 318 -9.75 4.55 18.07
N LEU A 319 -9.68 3.91 19.24
CA LEU A 319 -9.27 4.55 20.49
C LEU A 319 -7.81 5.02 20.45
N PHE A 320 -6.92 4.16 19.98
CA PHE A 320 -5.49 4.41 20.01
C PHE A 320 -5.03 5.32 18.87
N ASN A 321 -5.85 5.47 17.83
CA ASN A 321 -5.67 6.48 16.78
C ASN A 321 -6.19 7.87 17.17
N ASP A 322 -6.61 8.08 18.43
CA ASP A 322 -6.95 9.41 18.92
C ASP A 322 -5.68 10.25 19.09
N LEU A 323 -5.65 11.40 18.42
CA LEU A 323 -4.49 12.27 18.39
C LEU A 323 -4.10 12.83 19.77
N ARG A 324 -5.01 12.85 20.74
CA ARG A 324 -4.69 13.26 22.12
C ARG A 324 -3.74 12.27 22.80
N PHE A 325 -3.85 10.97 22.48
CA PHE A 325 -2.95 9.95 23.05
C PHE A 325 -1.63 9.91 22.29
N LEU A 326 -1.68 9.95 20.96
CA LEU A 326 -0.49 9.94 20.11
C LEU A 326 0.39 11.19 20.34
N GLY A 327 -0.21 12.37 20.46
CA GLY A 327 0.55 13.60 20.74
C GLY A 327 1.27 13.62 22.10
N VAL A 328 0.88 12.75 23.05
CA VAL A 328 1.57 12.56 24.33
C VAL A 328 2.70 11.54 24.19
N ALA A 329 2.45 10.42 23.50
CA ALA A 329 3.46 9.39 23.26
C ALA A 329 4.64 9.90 22.40
N ALA A 330 4.35 10.72 21.36
CA ALA A 330 5.34 11.37 20.51
C ALA A 330 6.38 12.20 21.28
N LYS A 331 6.00 12.79 22.43
CA LYS A 331 6.93 13.59 23.27
C LYS A 331 8.05 12.75 23.87
N PHE A 332 7.84 11.44 24.05
CA PHE A 332 8.84 10.53 24.59
C PHE A 332 9.69 9.90 23.49
N SER A 333 9.08 9.46 22.39
CA SER A 333 9.78 8.91 21.22
C SER A 333 8.86 8.89 20.00
N ALA A 334 9.39 9.26 18.83
CA ALA A 334 8.67 9.17 17.56
C ALA A 334 8.26 7.72 17.20
N TYR A 335 8.97 6.71 17.73
CA TYR A 335 8.64 5.30 17.50
C TYR A 335 7.54 4.77 18.43
N LEU A 336 7.23 5.49 19.52
CA LEU A 336 6.23 5.05 20.48
C LEU A 336 4.82 5.11 19.88
N ASP A 337 4.52 6.12 19.08
CA ASP A 337 3.23 6.24 18.38
C ASP A 337 2.98 5.06 17.43
N VAL A 338 4.02 4.67 16.68
CA VAL A 338 4.00 3.50 15.80
C VAL A 338 3.68 2.24 16.60
N ALA A 339 4.39 2.03 17.72
CA ALA A 339 4.17 0.88 18.59
C ALA A 339 2.77 0.86 19.21
N VAL A 340 2.26 2.02 19.66
CA VAL A 340 0.90 2.17 20.19
C VAL A 340 -0.13 1.77 19.13
N LEU A 341 -0.02 2.29 17.91
CA LEU A 341 -0.95 1.93 16.82
C LEU A 341 -0.88 0.44 16.47
N LEU A 342 0.30 -0.15 16.31
CA LEU A 342 0.42 -1.59 16.01
C LEU A 342 -0.06 -2.47 17.17
N SER A 343 0.10 -2.02 18.42
CA SER A 343 -0.44 -2.71 19.58
C SER A 343 -1.97 -2.70 19.61
N SER A 344 -2.62 -1.70 19.00
CA SER A 344 -4.08 -1.59 18.98
C SER A 344 -4.77 -2.68 18.15
N ILE A 345 -4.13 -3.15 17.07
CA ILE A 345 -4.69 -4.20 16.19
C ILE A 345 -4.38 -5.61 16.72
N THR A 346 -3.30 -5.75 17.49
CA THR A 346 -2.78 -7.05 17.96
C THR A 346 -3.82 -7.88 18.74
N PRO A 347 -4.61 -7.34 19.69
CA PRO A 347 -5.62 -8.12 20.41
C PRO A 347 -6.69 -8.71 19.50
N LEU A 348 -7.17 -7.94 18.51
CA LEU A 348 -8.18 -8.42 17.56
C LEU A 348 -7.61 -9.57 16.74
N CYS A 349 -6.44 -9.35 16.13
CA CYS A 349 -5.77 -10.35 15.29
C CYS A 349 -5.48 -11.64 16.08
N ALA A 350 -5.06 -11.55 17.34
CA ALA A 350 -4.86 -12.71 18.20
C ALA A 350 -6.15 -13.45 18.52
N VAL A 351 -7.25 -12.73 18.81
CA VAL A 351 -8.56 -13.37 19.02
C VAL A 351 -9.05 -14.06 17.75
N LEU A 352 -8.89 -13.45 16.58
CA LEU A 352 -9.25 -14.05 15.30
C LEU A 352 -8.40 -15.29 14.99
N GLY A 353 -7.10 -15.24 15.28
CA GLY A 353 -6.18 -16.37 15.16
C GLY A 353 -6.53 -17.55 16.06
N TYR A 354 -7.16 -17.30 17.22
CA TYR A 354 -7.72 -18.34 18.10
C TYR A 354 -9.07 -18.85 17.59
N LEU A 355 -9.97 -17.92 17.26
CA LEU A 355 -11.36 -18.18 16.96
C LEU A 355 -11.55 -18.95 15.67
N THR A 356 -10.83 -18.58 14.60
CA THR A 356 -11.01 -19.19 13.28
C THR A 356 -10.68 -20.69 13.29
N PRO A 357 -9.50 -21.16 13.78
CA PRO A 357 -9.24 -22.58 13.93
C PRO A 357 -10.25 -23.29 14.84
N SER A 358 -10.63 -22.66 15.96
CA SER A 358 -11.60 -23.25 16.89
C SER A 358 -12.98 -23.49 16.25
N LEU A 359 -13.46 -22.56 15.43
CA LEU A 359 -14.73 -22.70 14.72
C LEU A 359 -14.66 -23.72 13.60
N ILE A 360 -13.53 -23.80 12.89
CA ILE A 360 -13.31 -24.81 11.84
C ILE A 360 -13.31 -26.21 12.45
N ASP A 361 -12.55 -26.43 13.53
CA ASP A 361 -12.50 -27.73 14.22
C ASP A 361 -13.88 -28.16 14.73
N LYS A 362 -14.64 -27.22 15.30
CA LYS A 362 -16.02 -27.46 15.78
C LYS A 362 -17.03 -27.70 14.66
N ASP A 363 -16.85 -27.12 13.48
CA ASP A 363 -17.76 -27.36 12.34
C ASP A 363 -17.43 -28.67 11.63
N ALA A 364 -16.15 -29.02 11.57
CA ALA A 364 -15.65 -30.22 10.93
C ALA A 364 -16.00 -31.48 11.71
N LEU A 365 -15.97 -31.45 13.05
CA LEU A 365 -16.10 -32.64 13.91
C LEU A 365 -15.17 -33.79 13.49
N GLY A 366 -14.03 -33.46 12.88
CA GLY A 366 -13.07 -34.42 12.33
C GLY A 366 -13.24 -34.75 10.85
N ASP A 367 -14.30 -34.28 10.17
CA ASP A 367 -14.48 -34.42 8.71
C ASP A 367 -13.67 -33.35 7.93
N PRO A 368 -12.68 -33.76 7.13
CA PRO A 368 -11.89 -32.84 6.32
C PRO A 368 -12.71 -32.03 5.29
N ALA A 369 -13.80 -32.58 4.76
CA ALA A 369 -14.62 -31.89 3.76
C ALA A 369 -15.36 -30.69 4.38
N ASP A 370 -15.90 -30.88 5.58
CA ASP A 370 -16.58 -29.83 6.33
C ASP A 370 -15.60 -28.78 6.86
N ALA A 371 -14.40 -29.18 7.27
CA ALA A 371 -13.32 -28.23 7.59
C ALA A 371 -12.97 -27.34 6.38
N GLY A 372 -12.86 -27.94 5.20
CA GLY A 372 -12.60 -27.23 3.95
C GLY A 372 -13.71 -26.23 3.59
N ASN A 373 -14.98 -26.62 3.72
CA ASN A 373 -16.12 -25.75 3.48
C ASN A 373 -16.16 -24.55 4.46
N ALA A 374 -15.89 -24.80 5.74
CA ALA A 374 -15.83 -23.75 6.77
C ALA A 374 -14.70 -22.74 6.48
N TYR A 375 -13.53 -23.24 6.07
CA TYR A 375 -12.41 -22.41 5.68
C TYR A 375 -12.70 -21.60 4.40
N ALA A 376 -13.32 -22.20 3.38
CA ALA A 376 -13.70 -21.53 2.14
C ALA A 376 -14.64 -20.33 2.37
N LEU A 377 -15.57 -20.45 3.32
CA LEU A 377 -16.43 -19.33 3.72
C LEU A 377 -15.65 -18.17 4.35
N ASN A 378 -14.66 -18.48 5.19
CA ASN A 378 -13.79 -17.45 5.77
C ASN A 378 -12.96 -16.74 4.68
N VAL A 379 -12.38 -17.50 3.74
CA VAL A 379 -11.66 -16.95 2.59
C VAL A 379 -12.57 -16.07 1.72
N LEU A 380 -13.80 -16.49 1.45
CA LEU A 380 -14.75 -15.67 0.68
C LEU A 380 -14.96 -14.31 1.36
N GLY A 381 -15.06 -14.29 2.69
CA GLY A 381 -15.03 -13.06 3.47
C GLY A 381 -13.75 -12.26 3.21
N CYS A 382 -12.58 -12.89 3.32
CA CYS A 382 -11.28 -12.26 3.09
C CYS A 382 -11.11 -11.64 1.69
N ILE A 383 -11.78 -12.18 0.67
CA ILE A 383 -11.78 -11.64 -0.71
C ILE A 383 -12.73 -10.44 -0.83
N LEU A 384 -13.93 -10.55 -0.27
CA LEU A 384 -14.96 -9.50 -0.40
C LEU A 384 -14.68 -8.29 0.52
N GLY A 385 -14.01 -8.50 1.65
CA GLY A 385 -13.69 -7.47 2.63
C GLY A 385 -12.91 -6.28 2.06
N PRO A 386 -11.71 -6.48 1.48
CA PRO A 386 -10.89 -5.41 0.89
C PRO A 386 -11.62 -4.63 -0.20
N LEU A 387 -12.35 -5.33 -1.07
CA LEU A 387 -13.12 -4.71 -2.15
C LEU A 387 -14.24 -3.84 -1.58
N PHE A 388 -14.99 -4.34 -0.60
CA PHE A 388 -16.03 -3.55 0.07
C PHE A 388 -15.44 -2.34 0.80
N ALA A 389 -14.30 -2.50 1.48
CA ALA A 389 -13.64 -1.41 2.19
C ALA A 389 -13.27 -0.26 1.24
N SER A 390 -12.62 -0.55 0.12
CA SER A 390 -12.13 0.49 -0.80
C SER A 390 -13.19 1.10 -1.71
N TYR A 391 -14.10 0.29 -2.25
CA TYR A 391 -15.07 0.77 -3.22
C TYR A 391 -16.36 1.32 -2.58
N VAL A 392 -16.70 0.88 -1.35
CA VAL A 392 -17.96 1.24 -0.69
C VAL A 392 -17.73 1.95 0.63
N LEU A 393 -16.93 1.40 1.52
CA LEU A 393 -16.84 1.92 2.89
C LEU A 393 -16.09 3.26 2.94
N LEU A 394 -14.85 3.30 2.46
CA LEU A 394 -13.98 4.47 2.56
C LEU A 394 -14.53 5.72 1.83
N PRO A 395 -15.07 5.62 0.60
CA PRO A 395 -15.58 6.81 -0.10
C PRO A 395 -16.82 7.41 0.57
N TRP A 396 -17.68 6.60 1.18
CA TRP A 396 -18.98 7.04 1.68
C TRP A 396 -18.97 7.42 3.15
N VAL A 397 -18.31 6.64 4.01
CA VAL A 397 -18.35 6.85 5.47
C VAL A 397 -17.00 7.26 6.07
N GLY A 398 -15.90 7.10 5.32
CA GLY A 398 -14.54 7.38 5.79
C GLY A 398 -13.99 6.32 6.75
N GLU A 399 -12.81 6.59 7.27
CA GLU A 399 -11.98 5.63 8.00
C GLU A 399 -12.59 5.28 9.38
N ARG A 400 -12.94 6.31 10.17
CA ARG A 400 -13.48 6.14 11.54
C ARG A 400 -14.81 5.38 11.54
N TYR A 401 -15.80 5.88 10.83
CA TYR A 401 -17.11 5.24 10.76
C TYR A 401 -17.05 3.91 10.01
N GLY A 402 -16.12 3.77 9.06
CA GLY A 402 -15.80 2.49 8.43
C GLY A 402 -15.40 1.43 9.46
N LEU A 403 -14.45 1.73 10.35
CA LEU A 403 -14.07 0.82 11.43
C LEU A 403 -15.25 0.51 12.37
N VAL A 404 -16.05 1.52 12.74
CA VAL A 404 -17.25 1.30 13.58
C VAL A 404 -18.24 0.34 12.92
N LEU A 405 -18.51 0.51 11.63
CA LEU A 405 -19.41 -0.37 10.87
C LEU A 405 -18.86 -1.80 10.78
N LEU A 406 -17.55 -1.97 10.57
CA LEU A 406 -16.89 -3.27 10.56
C LEU A 406 -16.86 -3.94 11.96
N SER A 407 -17.04 -3.18 13.04
CA SER A 407 -17.18 -3.71 14.40
C SER A 407 -18.61 -4.20 14.74
N LEU A 408 -19.64 -3.76 14.00
CA LEU A 408 -21.03 -4.12 14.27
C LEU A 408 -21.33 -5.63 14.23
N PRO A 409 -20.76 -6.45 13.31
CA PRO A 409 -20.94 -7.90 13.35
C PRO A 409 -20.50 -8.51 14.68
N PHE A 410 -19.38 -8.05 15.26
CA PHE A 410 -18.88 -8.54 16.54
C PHE A 410 -19.79 -8.15 17.71
N LEU A 411 -20.36 -6.94 17.70
CA LEU A 411 -21.39 -6.54 18.66
C LEU A 411 -22.61 -7.46 18.58
N GLY A 412 -23.10 -7.73 17.36
CA GLY A 412 -24.20 -8.67 17.13
C GLY A 412 -23.88 -10.06 17.69
N PHE A 413 -22.74 -10.63 17.32
CA PHE A 413 -22.31 -11.94 17.82
C PHE A 413 -22.13 -11.98 19.33
N TYR A 414 -21.61 -10.90 19.93
CA TYR A 414 -21.53 -10.77 21.38
C TYR A 414 -22.92 -10.83 22.05
N PHE A 415 -23.92 -10.10 21.56
CA PHE A 415 -25.27 -10.15 22.14
C PHE A 415 -25.90 -11.54 22.08
N PHE A 416 -25.71 -12.27 20.97
CA PHE A 416 -26.23 -13.64 20.84
C PHE A 416 -25.49 -14.65 21.71
N THR A 417 -24.15 -14.54 21.80
CA THR A 417 -23.31 -15.52 22.51
C THR A 417 -23.18 -15.24 24.01
N SER A 418 -23.32 -13.98 24.43
CA SER A 418 -23.09 -13.54 25.82
C SER A 418 -24.03 -14.15 26.85
N ARG A 419 -25.15 -14.74 26.43
CA ARG A 419 -26.10 -15.43 27.32
C ARG A 419 -25.47 -16.62 28.06
N SER A 420 -24.42 -17.23 27.52
CA SER A 420 -23.68 -18.33 28.15
C SER A 420 -22.58 -17.85 29.11
N LEU A 421 -22.33 -16.55 29.22
CA LEU A 421 -21.35 -15.98 30.14
C LEU A 421 -21.95 -15.80 31.54
N LEU A 422 -21.09 -15.83 32.55
CA LEU A 422 -21.43 -15.45 33.93
C LEU A 422 -22.01 -14.03 33.96
N SER A 423 -23.07 -13.81 34.73
CA SER A 423 -23.82 -12.54 34.72
C SER A 423 -22.95 -11.31 35.01
N TRP A 424 -22.03 -11.41 35.97
CA TRP A 424 -21.11 -10.30 36.30
C TRP A 424 -20.15 -10.00 35.13
N TYR A 425 -19.58 -11.03 34.51
CA TYR A 425 -18.63 -10.90 33.39
C TYR A 425 -19.33 -10.37 32.14
N ARG A 426 -20.57 -10.83 31.88
CA ARG A 426 -21.43 -10.28 30.83
C ARG A 426 -21.71 -8.80 31.05
N THR A 427 -22.11 -8.41 32.26
CA THR A 427 -22.42 -7.01 32.57
C THR A 427 -21.17 -6.14 32.41
N MET A 428 -20.03 -6.59 32.93
CA MET A 428 -18.75 -5.89 32.81
C MET A 428 -18.31 -5.76 31.34
N SER A 429 -18.24 -6.86 30.59
CA SER A 429 -17.83 -6.84 29.18
C SER A 429 -18.80 -6.03 28.30
N GLY A 430 -20.10 -6.09 28.58
CA GLY A 430 -21.11 -5.32 27.87
C GLY A 430 -21.02 -3.83 28.18
N ALA A 431 -20.78 -3.45 29.44
CA ALA A 431 -20.52 -2.08 29.82
C ALA A 431 -19.24 -1.55 29.17
N THR A 432 -18.14 -2.32 29.18
CA THR A 432 -16.91 -1.95 28.49
C THR A 432 -17.14 -1.76 26.99
N ALA A 433 -17.81 -2.69 26.32
CA ALA A 433 -18.12 -2.58 24.90
C ALA A 433 -19.00 -1.37 24.60
N GLY A 434 -20.00 -1.08 25.45
CA GLY A 434 -20.87 0.09 25.32
C GLY A 434 -20.13 1.41 25.52
N ILE A 435 -19.27 1.50 26.54
CA ILE A 435 -18.42 2.68 26.81
C ILE A 435 -17.48 2.90 25.63
N VAL A 436 -16.82 1.85 25.15
CA VAL A 436 -15.87 1.95 24.05
C VAL A 436 -16.57 2.31 22.74
N LEU A 437 -17.76 1.75 22.45
CA LEU A 437 -18.58 2.14 21.30
C LEU A 437 -19.01 3.61 21.39
N ALA A 438 -19.55 4.02 22.54
CA ALA A 438 -19.98 5.40 22.77
C ALA A 438 -18.80 6.37 22.63
N TRP A 439 -17.62 5.99 23.16
CA TRP A 439 -16.40 6.71 22.91
C TRP A 439 -16.16 6.76 21.40
N SER A 440 -15.92 5.64 20.72
CA SER A 440 -15.63 5.57 19.26
C SER A 440 -16.60 6.38 18.38
N LEU A 441 -17.88 6.49 18.76
CA LEU A 441 -18.88 7.28 18.05
C LEU A 441 -18.77 8.79 18.29
N PHE A 442 -18.53 9.25 19.52
CA PHE A 442 -18.69 10.66 19.88
C PHE A 442 -17.40 11.35 20.34
N CYS A 443 -16.46 10.63 20.90
CA CYS A 443 -15.32 11.20 21.63
C CYS A 443 -13.99 11.29 20.86
N PRO A 444 -13.65 10.40 19.89
CA PRO A 444 -12.37 10.43 19.23
C PRO A 444 -12.11 11.75 18.53
N VAL A 445 -10.88 12.22 18.70
CA VAL A 445 -10.33 13.30 17.90
C VAL A 445 -9.42 12.66 16.85
N ASP A 446 -10.02 12.36 15.71
CA ASP A 446 -9.29 11.94 14.52
C ASP A 446 -8.61 13.15 13.84
N PHE A 447 -7.76 12.87 12.87
CA PHE A 447 -7.01 13.91 12.15
C PHE A 447 -7.91 14.97 11.49
N ALA A 448 -9.02 14.54 10.89
CA ALA A 448 -9.96 15.45 10.23
C ALA A 448 -10.64 16.38 11.24
N SER A 449 -11.13 15.85 12.36
CA SER A 449 -11.75 16.64 13.42
C SER A 449 -10.76 17.53 14.16
N TRP A 450 -9.50 17.11 14.31
CA TRP A 450 -8.42 17.94 14.86
C TRP A 450 -8.20 19.19 14.00
N ILE A 451 -8.02 19.01 12.69
CA ILE A 451 -7.85 20.12 11.74
C ILE A 451 -9.09 21.01 11.70
N SER A 452 -10.29 20.41 11.77
CA SER A 452 -11.56 21.15 11.68
C SER A 452 -11.76 22.16 12.82
N ARG A 453 -11.03 22.03 13.95
CA ARG A 453 -11.08 23.00 15.05
C ARG A 453 -10.39 24.33 14.71
N GLY A 454 -9.54 24.36 13.70
CA GLY A 454 -8.69 25.51 13.34
C GLY A 454 -9.34 26.55 12.42
N GLY A 455 -10.55 26.33 11.91
CA GLY A 455 -11.23 27.28 11.03
C GLY A 455 -12.17 26.64 10.01
N ALA A 456 -12.42 27.37 8.91
CA ALA A 456 -13.23 26.85 7.80
C ALA A 456 -12.59 25.56 7.27
N THR A 457 -13.40 24.52 7.10
CA THR A 457 -12.92 23.20 6.71
C THR A 457 -13.89 22.53 5.74
N GLU A 458 -13.35 21.92 4.71
CA GLU A 458 -14.06 21.14 3.71
C GLU A 458 -13.42 19.76 3.61
N ILE A 459 -14.22 18.70 3.82
CA ILE A 459 -13.76 17.32 3.77
C ILE A 459 -14.42 16.62 2.59
N ARG A 460 -13.60 16.09 1.68
CA ARG A 460 -14.04 15.30 0.52
C ARG A 460 -13.41 13.93 0.57
N ARG A 461 -14.18 12.90 0.22
CA ARG A 461 -13.71 11.51 0.21
C ARG A 461 -14.05 10.90 -1.13
N ASP A 462 -13.07 10.25 -1.73
CA ASP A 462 -13.27 9.44 -2.92
C ASP A 462 -12.49 8.12 -2.83
N TYR A 463 -12.56 7.35 -3.93
CA TYR A 463 -11.90 6.06 -4.05
C TYR A 463 -10.37 6.16 -4.01
N ALA A 464 -9.79 7.30 -4.39
CA ALA A 464 -8.35 7.51 -4.42
C ALA A 464 -7.82 7.96 -3.04
N ALA A 465 -8.44 8.98 -2.43
CA ALA A 465 -7.98 9.54 -1.17
C ALA A 465 -9.05 10.30 -0.36
N SER A 466 -8.71 10.62 0.91
CA SER A 466 -9.43 11.57 1.76
C SER A 466 -8.75 12.93 1.63
N VAL A 467 -9.47 13.95 1.17
CA VAL A 467 -8.99 15.32 1.00
C VAL A 467 -9.60 16.21 2.08
N ILE A 468 -8.74 16.92 2.81
CA ILE A 468 -9.16 17.89 3.82
C ILE A 468 -8.56 19.24 3.43
N SER A 469 -9.43 20.21 3.20
CA SER A 469 -9.07 21.60 2.97
C SER A 469 -9.43 22.39 4.21
N ALA A 470 -8.48 23.12 4.80
CA ALA A 470 -8.72 23.80 6.07
C ALA A 470 -7.96 25.11 6.16
N GLY A 471 -8.45 26.01 7.03
CA GLY A 471 -7.79 27.28 7.33
C GLY A 471 -8.54 28.49 6.77
N LYS A 472 -7.93 29.67 6.86
CA LYS A 472 -8.57 30.94 6.49
C LYS A 472 -7.59 31.84 5.73
N ASP A 473 -8.13 32.59 4.77
CA ASP A 473 -7.37 33.56 3.97
C ASP A 473 -6.12 32.93 3.33
N LEU A 474 -4.90 33.38 3.64
CA LEU A 474 -3.64 32.81 3.12
C LEU A 474 -3.12 31.63 3.96
N ASP A 475 -3.68 31.37 5.14
CA ASP A 475 -3.33 30.21 5.99
C ASP A 475 -4.21 29.00 5.65
N LYS A 476 -4.56 28.82 4.37
CA LYS A 476 -5.27 27.64 3.90
C LYS A 476 -4.29 26.54 3.58
N HIS A 477 -4.62 25.32 3.99
CA HIS A 477 -3.82 24.10 3.87
C HIS A 477 -4.60 23.01 3.13
N LEU A 478 -3.88 22.15 2.42
CA LEU A 478 -4.40 20.98 1.74
C LEU A 478 -3.79 19.74 2.37
N PHE A 479 -4.62 18.80 2.77
CA PHE A 479 -4.20 17.50 3.27
C PHE A 479 -4.81 16.39 2.43
N VAL A 480 -4.01 15.38 2.10
CA VAL A 480 -4.44 14.19 1.36
C VAL A 480 -4.02 12.95 2.15
N ASN A 481 -4.97 12.09 2.50
CA ASN A 481 -4.79 10.95 3.41
C ASN A 481 -4.11 11.36 4.75
N GLY A 482 -4.41 12.57 5.20
CA GLY A 482 -3.88 13.18 6.42
C GLY A 482 -2.41 13.59 6.36
N ILE A 483 -1.81 13.60 5.17
CA ILE A 483 -0.49 14.20 4.93
C ILE A 483 -0.70 15.62 4.40
N GLY A 484 0.01 16.59 4.97
CA GLY A 484 -0.01 17.98 4.49
C GLY A 484 0.71 18.09 3.15
N ILE A 485 -0.03 18.52 2.12
CA ILE A 485 0.45 18.60 0.74
C ILE A 485 0.99 19.99 0.43
N THR A 486 0.23 21.04 0.72
CA THR A 486 0.66 22.40 0.44
C THR A 486 -0.15 23.41 1.25
N CYS A 487 0.29 24.67 1.23
CA CYS A 487 -0.44 25.84 1.70
C CYS A 487 -0.52 26.89 0.58
N LEU A 488 -1.33 27.95 0.75
CA LEU A 488 -1.27 29.06 -0.18
C LEU A 488 0.08 29.78 -0.06
N THR A 489 0.98 29.52 -1.02
CA THR A 489 2.34 30.04 -1.00
C THR A 489 2.74 30.62 -2.35
N PRO A 490 3.48 31.75 -2.37
CA PRO A 490 4.05 32.30 -3.60
C PRO A 490 4.94 31.31 -4.36
N GLU A 491 5.50 30.28 -3.71
CA GLU A 491 6.31 29.26 -4.40
C GLU A 491 5.55 28.64 -5.58
N THR A 492 4.28 28.28 -5.37
CA THR A 492 3.41 27.71 -6.41
C THR A 492 3.11 28.68 -7.57
N LYS A 493 3.17 30.00 -7.34
CA LYS A 493 3.11 31.00 -8.42
C LYS A 493 4.42 31.01 -9.21
N PHE A 494 5.57 31.00 -8.52
CA PHE A 494 6.88 30.93 -9.15
C PHE A 494 7.08 29.66 -9.99
N MET A 495 6.50 28.52 -9.59
CA MET A 495 6.50 27.28 -10.38
C MET A 495 5.98 27.51 -11.81
N ALA A 496 4.94 28.35 -11.99
CA ALA A 496 4.45 28.70 -13.32
C ALA A 496 5.26 29.86 -13.95
N HIS A 497 5.40 30.99 -13.24
CA HIS A 497 5.93 32.22 -13.83
C HIS A 497 7.42 32.13 -14.17
N LEU A 498 8.22 31.45 -13.36
CA LEU A 498 9.67 31.38 -13.53
C LEU A 498 10.08 30.66 -14.83
N PRO A 499 9.65 29.42 -15.11
CA PRO A 499 10.00 28.76 -16.38
C PRO A 499 9.38 29.46 -17.60
N LEU A 500 8.15 29.97 -17.50
CA LEU A 500 7.50 30.67 -18.62
C LEU A 500 8.24 31.96 -19.00
N ALA A 501 8.71 32.73 -18.01
CA ALA A 501 9.44 33.97 -18.26
C ALA A 501 10.91 33.74 -18.67
N LEU A 502 11.49 32.57 -18.38
CA LEU A 502 12.84 32.19 -18.80
C LEU A 502 12.87 31.42 -20.13
N HIS A 503 11.70 31.01 -20.65
CA HIS A 503 11.59 30.28 -21.92
C HIS A 503 12.22 31.06 -23.09
N ALA A 504 12.89 30.31 -23.99
CA ALA A 504 13.52 30.85 -25.19
C ALA A 504 12.47 31.01 -26.29
N GLY A 505 11.69 32.08 -26.20
CA GLY A 505 10.59 32.41 -27.12
C GLY A 505 9.28 32.67 -26.36
N LYS A 506 8.20 32.94 -27.08
CA LYS A 506 6.87 33.11 -26.48
C LYS A 506 6.27 31.71 -26.21
N PRO A 507 6.11 31.27 -24.95
CA PRO A 507 5.49 29.99 -24.66
C PRO A 507 4.01 30.00 -25.09
N GLU A 508 3.51 28.87 -25.57
CA GLU A 508 2.13 28.71 -26.05
C GLU A 508 1.38 27.63 -25.28
N SER A 509 2.11 26.75 -24.59
CA SER A 509 1.55 25.56 -23.96
C SER A 509 2.29 25.17 -22.69
N VAL A 510 1.53 24.78 -21.66
CA VAL A 510 2.08 24.29 -20.40
C VAL A 510 1.30 23.07 -19.89
N LEU A 511 2.05 22.08 -19.40
CA LEU A 511 1.53 20.92 -18.68
C LEU A 511 1.90 21.04 -17.21
N ILE A 512 0.94 20.81 -16.31
CA ILE A 512 1.13 20.81 -14.87
C ILE A 512 0.76 19.43 -14.33
N ILE A 513 1.71 18.74 -13.74
CA ILE A 513 1.51 17.44 -13.10
C ILE A 513 1.48 17.67 -11.59
N CYS A 514 0.42 17.15 -10.95
CA CYS A 514 -0.02 17.43 -9.58
C CYS A 514 -0.69 18.82 -9.47
N PHE A 515 -2.03 18.83 -9.34
CA PHE A 515 -2.79 20.08 -9.34
C PHE A 515 -2.71 20.82 -8.00
N GLY A 516 -2.63 20.09 -6.89
CA GLY A 516 -2.55 20.66 -5.55
C GLY A 516 -3.74 21.58 -5.26
N MET A 517 -3.48 22.83 -4.85
CA MET A 517 -4.53 23.84 -4.67
C MET A 517 -4.97 24.51 -5.97
N GLY A 518 -4.38 24.18 -7.11
CA GLY A 518 -4.66 24.80 -8.41
C GLY A 518 -3.99 26.16 -8.62
N THR A 519 -3.17 26.65 -7.69
CA THR A 519 -2.45 27.94 -7.82
C THR A 519 -1.59 27.97 -9.08
N THR A 520 -0.73 26.97 -9.28
CA THR A 520 0.16 26.89 -10.45
C THR A 520 -0.63 26.90 -11.75
N TYR A 521 -1.76 26.18 -11.80
CA TYR A 521 -2.67 26.15 -12.95
C TYR A 521 -3.33 27.50 -13.21
N ARG A 522 -3.80 28.18 -12.15
CA ARG A 522 -4.34 29.53 -12.23
C ARG A 522 -3.29 30.54 -12.72
N SER A 523 -2.08 30.48 -12.18
CA SER A 523 -0.95 31.35 -12.55
C SER A 523 -0.52 31.12 -14.00
N ALA A 524 -0.48 29.87 -14.47
CA ALA A 524 -0.21 29.56 -15.88
C ALA A 524 -1.26 30.18 -16.82
N LEU A 525 -2.56 30.08 -16.50
CA LEU A 525 -3.63 30.66 -17.32
C LEU A 525 -3.56 32.19 -17.43
N SER A 526 -2.91 32.88 -16.50
CA SER A 526 -2.68 34.33 -16.58
C SER A 526 -1.76 34.75 -17.73
N TRP A 527 -1.03 33.80 -18.35
CA TRP A 527 -0.23 34.02 -19.54
C TRP A 527 -1.03 33.93 -20.85
N ASP A 528 -2.31 33.56 -20.77
CA ASP A 528 -3.20 33.36 -21.92
C ASP A 528 -2.66 32.28 -22.90
N ILE A 529 -2.24 31.14 -22.36
CA ILE A 529 -1.67 29.98 -23.08
C ILE A 529 -2.46 28.70 -22.82
N ASP A 530 -2.31 27.70 -23.69
CA ASP A 530 -2.94 26.39 -23.51
C ASP A 530 -2.39 25.71 -22.26
N THR A 531 -3.23 25.53 -21.25
CA THR A 531 -2.82 25.07 -19.92
C THR A 531 -3.53 23.76 -19.60
N THR A 532 -2.78 22.67 -19.52
CA THR A 532 -3.30 21.37 -19.07
C THR A 532 -2.78 21.05 -17.68
N ALA A 533 -3.66 20.74 -16.73
CA ALA A 533 -3.30 20.15 -15.44
C ALA A 533 -3.75 18.70 -15.35
N VAL A 534 -2.93 17.85 -14.74
CA VAL A 534 -3.21 16.44 -14.49
C VAL A 534 -3.22 16.20 -12.98
N GLU A 535 -4.34 15.67 -12.48
CA GLU A 535 -4.57 15.41 -11.07
C GLU A 535 -5.04 13.97 -10.87
N LEU A 536 -4.41 13.25 -9.93
CA LEU A 536 -4.74 11.87 -9.63
C LEU A 536 -6.05 11.76 -8.84
N VAL A 537 -6.29 12.67 -7.91
CA VAL A 537 -7.38 12.62 -6.92
C VAL A 537 -8.52 13.58 -7.32
N PRO A 538 -9.69 13.07 -7.76
CA PRO A 538 -10.81 13.92 -8.17
C PRO A 538 -11.22 14.96 -7.12
N SER A 539 -11.18 14.59 -5.83
CA SER A 539 -11.54 15.48 -4.73
C SER A 539 -10.61 16.69 -4.57
N VAL A 540 -9.34 16.60 -5.01
CA VAL A 540 -8.40 17.73 -4.97
C VAL A 540 -8.83 18.81 -5.95
N LYS A 541 -9.16 18.44 -7.19
CA LYS A 541 -9.77 19.36 -8.17
C LYS A 541 -11.07 19.99 -7.62
N ASN A 542 -11.94 19.17 -7.03
CA ASN A 542 -13.24 19.65 -6.53
C ASN A 542 -13.10 20.63 -5.34
N ALA A 543 -11.99 20.60 -4.62
CA ALA A 543 -11.68 21.54 -3.54
C ALA A 543 -11.12 22.89 -4.03
N PHE A 544 -10.91 23.08 -5.35
CA PHE A 544 -10.29 24.30 -5.90
C PHE A 544 -10.98 25.61 -5.46
N GLY A 545 -12.31 25.60 -5.40
CA GLY A 545 -13.11 26.77 -4.98
C GLY A 545 -12.93 27.17 -3.52
N PHE A 546 -12.45 26.25 -2.66
CA PHE A 546 -12.10 26.57 -1.28
C PHE A 546 -10.91 27.53 -1.22
N TYR A 547 -9.94 27.37 -2.12
CA TYR A 547 -8.68 28.10 -2.11
C TYR A 547 -8.77 29.44 -2.85
N HIS A 548 -9.38 29.44 -4.05
CA HIS A 548 -9.39 30.59 -4.94
C HIS A 548 -10.81 31.13 -5.18
N ARG A 549 -11.01 32.42 -4.89
CA ARG A 549 -12.32 33.08 -5.06
C ARG A 549 -12.78 33.14 -6.51
N ASP A 550 -11.87 33.20 -7.46
CA ASP A 550 -12.13 33.24 -8.89
C ASP A 550 -12.14 31.85 -9.55
N ALA A 551 -12.24 30.77 -8.75
CA ALA A 551 -12.21 29.40 -9.25
C ALA A 551 -13.19 29.13 -10.40
N ALA A 552 -14.43 29.64 -10.31
CA ALA A 552 -15.42 29.46 -11.38
C ALA A 552 -14.97 30.05 -12.73
N ARG A 553 -14.33 31.23 -12.70
CA ARG A 553 -13.76 31.86 -13.91
C ARG A 553 -12.60 31.03 -14.47
N VAL A 554 -11.72 30.55 -13.59
CA VAL A 554 -10.53 29.78 -13.97
C VAL A 554 -10.90 28.39 -14.52
N LEU A 555 -11.88 27.71 -13.91
CA LEU A 555 -12.37 26.41 -14.36
C LEU A 555 -13.10 26.47 -15.71
N ASN A 556 -13.72 27.61 -16.03
CA ASN A 556 -14.43 27.83 -17.29
C ASN A 556 -13.56 28.49 -18.38
N ASN A 557 -12.27 28.71 -18.12
CA ASN A 557 -11.37 29.29 -19.11
C ASN A 557 -11.21 28.33 -20.31
N PRO A 558 -11.46 28.76 -21.56
CA PRO A 558 -11.40 27.89 -22.74
C PRO A 558 -10.01 27.33 -23.04
N LYS A 559 -8.93 27.98 -22.59
CA LYS A 559 -7.55 27.49 -22.71
C LYS A 559 -7.14 26.55 -21.58
N GLY A 560 -8.02 26.36 -20.59
CA GLY A 560 -7.77 25.56 -19.41
C GLY A 560 -8.37 24.17 -19.51
N ARG A 561 -7.57 23.13 -19.24
CA ARG A 561 -8.03 21.75 -19.15
C ARG A 561 -7.49 21.07 -17.91
N ILE A 562 -8.37 20.47 -17.09
CA ILE A 562 -7.98 19.63 -15.96
C ILE A 562 -8.37 18.18 -16.25
N VAL A 563 -7.40 17.29 -16.28
CA VAL A 563 -7.55 15.85 -16.56
C VAL A 563 -7.39 15.06 -15.26
N ILE A 564 -8.35 14.19 -14.95
CA ILE A 564 -8.25 13.26 -13.84
C ILE A 564 -7.56 11.98 -14.34
N ASP A 565 -6.28 11.85 -14.07
CA ASP A 565 -5.42 10.75 -14.53
C ASP A 565 -4.13 10.74 -13.68
N ASP A 566 -3.35 9.67 -13.76
CA ASP A 566 -1.98 9.67 -13.28
C ASP A 566 -1.09 10.46 -14.25
N GLY A 567 -0.17 11.28 -13.72
CA GLY A 567 0.70 12.15 -14.54
C GLY A 567 1.56 11.39 -15.55
N ARG A 568 2.13 10.25 -15.16
CA ARG A 568 2.96 9.42 -16.05
C ARG A 568 2.10 8.73 -17.09
N ARG A 569 0.95 8.21 -16.67
CA ARG A 569 -0.02 7.58 -17.57
C ARG A 569 -0.56 8.56 -18.61
N PHE A 570 -0.83 9.80 -18.20
CA PHE A 570 -1.27 10.86 -19.12
C PHE A 570 -0.21 11.11 -20.20
N LEU A 571 1.06 11.26 -19.80
CA LEU A 571 2.18 11.43 -20.75
C LEU A 571 2.26 10.25 -21.72
N LYS A 572 2.15 9.01 -21.26
CA LYS A 572 2.16 7.83 -22.15
C LYS A 572 1.00 7.79 -23.16
N ARG A 573 -0.11 8.48 -22.89
CA ARG A 573 -1.32 8.45 -23.73
C ARG A 573 -1.42 9.63 -24.69
N THR A 574 -0.84 10.76 -24.33
CA THR A 574 -0.88 11.98 -25.14
C THR A 574 0.27 11.98 -26.15
N SER A 575 0.07 12.62 -27.30
CA SER A 575 1.15 12.96 -28.23
C SER A 575 1.45 14.45 -28.24
N ALA A 576 0.84 15.21 -27.32
CA ALA A 576 0.99 16.65 -27.23
C ALA A 576 2.38 17.01 -26.69
N MET A 577 3.00 18.02 -27.29
CA MET A 577 4.28 18.57 -26.89
C MET A 577 4.07 19.92 -26.20
N PHE A 578 4.80 20.19 -25.12
CA PHE A 578 4.64 21.38 -24.29
C PHE A 578 5.90 22.26 -24.31
N ASP A 579 5.71 23.58 -24.20
CA ASP A 579 6.83 24.53 -24.02
C ASP A 579 7.35 24.47 -22.59
N VAL A 580 6.45 24.28 -21.62
CA VAL A 580 6.81 24.12 -20.21
C VAL A 580 6.08 22.92 -19.61
N VAL A 581 6.80 22.11 -18.84
CA VAL A 581 6.21 21.08 -17.98
C VAL A 581 6.54 21.42 -16.54
N VAL A 582 5.53 21.53 -15.69
CA VAL A 582 5.66 21.79 -14.26
C VAL A 582 5.35 20.50 -13.51
N THR A 583 6.20 20.13 -12.58
CA THR A 583 5.97 19.01 -11.66
C THR A 583 6.08 19.48 -10.21
N ASP A 584 5.03 19.22 -9.44
CA ASP A 584 4.96 19.51 -8.00
C ASP A 584 4.59 18.25 -7.21
N PRO A 585 5.50 17.25 -7.12
CA PRO A 585 5.20 16.00 -6.44
C PRO A 585 4.79 16.22 -4.96
N PRO A 586 3.82 15.44 -4.44
CA PRO A 586 3.29 15.66 -3.09
C PRO A 586 4.35 15.43 -2.02
N PRO A 587 4.50 16.33 -1.03
CA PRO A 587 5.34 16.09 0.14
C PRO A 587 4.67 15.11 1.13
N PRO A 588 5.44 14.53 2.07
CA PRO A 588 6.90 14.59 2.16
C PRO A 588 7.54 13.87 0.98
N THR A 589 8.77 14.26 0.61
CA THR A 589 9.45 13.69 -0.57
C THR A 589 9.65 12.18 -0.43
N GLU A 590 9.65 11.68 0.80
CA GLU A 590 9.74 10.27 1.15
C GLU A 590 8.40 9.51 1.15
N ALA A 591 7.31 10.16 0.73
CA ALA A 591 6.00 9.53 0.62
C ALA A 591 5.99 8.44 -0.45
N ALA A 592 5.21 7.40 -0.19
CA ALA A 592 4.99 6.31 -1.13
C ALA A 592 4.44 6.81 -2.47
N GLY A 593 5.13 6.49 -3.57
CA GLY A 593 4.77 6.91 -4.92
C GLY A 593 5.43 8.23 -5.37
N SER A 594 6.04 8.98 -4.47
CA SER A 594 6.79 10.21 -4.80
C SER A 594 8.01 9.91 -5.68
N SER A 595 8.67 8.76 -5.49
CA SER A 595 9.84 8.38 -6.30
C SER A 595 9.51 8.31 -7.79
N LEU A 596 8.26 7.95 -8.12
CA LEU A 596 7.81 7.79 -9.49
C LEU A 596 7.74 9.12 -10.26
N LEU A 597 7.77 10.27 -9.59
CA LEU A 597 7.79 11.60 -10.20
C LEU A 597 9.15 12.31 -10.06
N TYR A 598 10.13 11.65 -9.44
CA TYR A 598 11.51 12.13 -9.32
C TYR A 598 12.53 11.20 -10.00
N SER A 599 12.08 10.10 -10.62
CA SER A 599 12.93 9.09 -11.25
C SER A 599 13.47 9.52 -12.61
N GLU A 600 14.64 8.98 -12.98
CA GLU A 600 15.22 9.13 -14.32
C GLU A 600 14.21 8.71 -15.41
N GLU A 601 13.48 7.60 -15.22
CA GLU A 601 12.48 7.11 -16.19
C GLU A 601 11.30 8.09 -16.37
N PHE A 602 10.91 8.81 -15.32
CA PHE A 602 9.90 9.84 -15.43
C PHE A 602 10.41 11.06 -16.20
N TYR A 603 11.64 11.50 -15.92
CA TYR A 603 12.24 12.62 -16.65
C TYR A 603 12.47 12.30 -18.13
N GLU A 604 12.86 11.08 -18.48
CA GLU A 604 12.92 10.63 -19.87
C GLU A 604 11.55 10.67 -20.55
N LEU A 605 10.50 10.29 -19.83
CA LEU A 605 9.12 10.39 -20.35
C LEU A 605 8.68 11.85 -20.54
N VAL A 606 9.04 12.76 -19.63
CA VAL A 606 8.78 14.20 -19.79
C VAL A 606 9.54 14.77 -20.97
N LYS A 607 10.81 14.39 -21.15
CA LYS A 607 11.65 14.83 -22.27
C LYS A 607 11.02 14.53 -23.62
N GLN A 608 10.37 13.38 -23.77
CA GLN A 608 9.64 13.00 -24.99
C GLN A 608 8.44 13.91 -25.31
N HIS A 609 7.99 14.72 -24.35
CA HIS A 609 6.84 15.62 -24.47
C HIS A 609 7.22 17.10 -24.34
N LEU A 610 8.52 17.42 -24.32
CA LEU A 610 9.02 18.79 -24.37
C LEU A 610 9.34 19.19 -25.80
N LYS A 611 8.88 20.36 -26.22
CA LYS A 611 9.33 21.00 -27.47
C LYS A 611 10.85 21.25 -27.43
N PRO A 612 11.53 21.51 -28.57
CA PRO A 612 12.99 21.64 -28.60
C PRO A 612 13.60 22.65 -27.60
N ASN A 613 12.91 23.76 -27.33
CA ASN A 613 13.32 24.79 -26.35
C ASN A 613 12.59 24.65 -25.00
N GLY A 614 11.92 23.52 -24.79
CA GLY A 614 11.05 23.31 -23.67
C GLY A 614 11.80 23.23 -22.34
N ILE A 615 11.14 23.64 -21.27
CA ILE A 615 11.69 23.65 -19.91
C ILE A 615 10.82 22.76 -19.02
N ILE A 616 11.45 21.85 -18.27
CA ILE A 616 10.80 21.24 -17.11
C ILE A 616 11.13 22.07 -15.87
N GLN A 617 10.11 22.40 -15.08
CA GLN A 617 10.24 22.94 -13.73
C GLN A 617 9.83 21.88 -12.73
N VAL A 618 10.73 21.56 -11.80
CA VAL A 618 10.51 20.57 -10.75
C VAL A 618 10.64 21.27 -9.40
N TRP A 619 9.62 21.13 -8.55
CA TRP A 619 9.67 21.61 -7.18
C TRP A 619 10.32 20.55 -6.26
N PHE A 620 11.23 21.00 -5.41
CA PHE A 620 11.76 20.19 -4.31
C PHE A 620 11.61 20.97 -3.00
N PRO A 621 10.66 20.58 -2.11
CA PRO A 621 10.38 21.32 -0.87
C PRO A 621 11.50 21.24 0.16
N GLY A 622 12.52 20.41 -0.08
CA GLY A 622 13.57 20.10 0.88
C GLY A 622 13.34 18.75 1.57
N GLY A 623 14.21 18.43 2.53
CA GLY A 623 14.20 17.15 3.24
C GLY A 623 15.62 16.74 3.62
N GLU A 624 15.82 15.43 3.72
CA GLU A 624 17.15 14.86 3.96
C GLU A 624 18.13 15.19 2.82
N LEU A 625 19.38 15.53 3.18
CA LEU A 625 20.41 15.93 2.22
C LEU A 625 20.62 14.88 1.11
N MET A 626 20.69 13.60 1.49
CA MET A 626 20.91 12.49 0.55
C MET A 626 19.71 12.28 -0.38
N THR A 627 18.48 12.47 0.12
CA THR A 627 17.26 12.45 -0.70
C THR A 627 17.26 13.59 -1.71
N GLY A 628 17.62 14.81 -1.28
CA GLY A 628 17.77 15.95 -2.18
C GLY A 628 18.79 15.64 -3.27
N GLN A 629 19.96 15.14 -2.88
CA GLN A 629 20.99 14.73 -3.82
C GLN A 629 20.49 13.70 -4.85
N ALA A 630 19.72 12.69 -4.42
CA ALA A 630 19.15 11.70 -5.32
C ALA A 630 18.21 12.34 -6.36
N VAL A 631 17.37 13.28 -5.93
CA VAL A 631 16.48 14.06 -6.80
C VAL A 631 17.29 14.89 -7.80
N PHE A 632 18.29 15.63 -7.32
CA PHE A 632 19.15 16.48 -8.15
C PHE A 632 19.92 15.65 -9.20
N ARG A 633 20.51 14.52 -8.80
CA ARG A 633 21.25 13.62 -9.69
C ARG A 633 20.37 13.04 -10.78
N SER A 634 19.17 12.59 -10.44
CA SER A 634 18.24 12.02 -11.41
C SER A 634 17.87 13.03 -12.50
N LEU A 635 17.67 14.30 -12.12
CA LEU A 635 17.39 15.37 -13.07
C LEU A 635 18.61 15.72 -13.94
N GLU A 636 19.80 15.82 -13.34
CA GLU A 636 21.07 16.09 -14.05
C GLU A 636 21.43 14.97 -15.03
N ASN A 637 21.17 13.71 -14.69
CA ASN A 637 21.41 12.59 -15.58
C ASN A 637 20.47 12.60 -16.80
N SER A 638 19.25 13.12 -16.64
CA SER A 638 18.26 13.19 -17.72
C SER A 638 18.38 14.44 -18.60
N PHE A 639 18.87 15.58 -18.10
CA PHE A 639 18.91 16.83 -18.86
C PHE A 639 20.31 17.45 -18.90
N THR A 640 20.72 17.93 -20.08
CA THR A 640 22.05 18.51 -20.31
C THR A 640 22.24 19.87 -19.61
N HIS A 641 21.17 20.65 -19.46
CA HIS A 641 21.23 21.97 -18.85
C HIS A 641 20.26 22.06 -17.68
N VAL A 642 20.80 22.19 -16.46
CA VAL A 642 20.02 22.33 -15.22
C VAL A 642 20.46 23.58 -14.48
N CYS A 643 19.50 24.34 -13.97
CA CYS A 643 19.75 25.44 -13.04
C CYS A 643 18.75 25.41 -11.88
N CYS A 644 19.24 25.76 -10.70
CA CYS A 644 18.44 25.73 -9.48
C CYS A 644 18.33 27.12 -8.89
N PHE A 645 17.18 27.42 -8.29
CA PHE A 645 16.91 28.66 -7.56
C PHE A 645 16.36 28.31 -6.19
N ARG A 646 16.68 29.10 -5.17
CA ARG A 646 16.06 28.96 -3.86
C ARG A 646 14.63 29.50 -3.91
N GLY A 647 13.73 28.88 -3.15
CA GLY A 647 12.37 29.40 -2.98
C GLY A 647 12.37 30.83 -2.45
N ILE A 648 11.36 31.62 -2.84
CA ILE A 648 11.20 33.01 -2.43
C ILE A 648 11.05 33.18 -0.91
N GLN A 649 10.52 32.17 -0.22
CA GLN A 649 10.39 32.13 1.24
C GLN A 649 11.62 31.54 1.93
N GLY A 650 12.69 31.25 1.19
CA GLY A 650 13.91 30.62 1.71
C GLY A 650 13.79 29.12 1.99
N VAL A 651 12.65 28.50 1.62
CA VAL A 651 12.38 27.07 1.76
C VAL A 651 12.27 26.44 0.37
N GLY A 652 12.81 25.24 0.21
CA GLY A 652 12.75 24.49 -1.04
C GLY A 652 13.52 25.11 -2.20
N PHE A 653 13.41 24.46 -3.35
CA PHE A 653 14.17 24.76 -4.56
C PHE A 653 13.30 24.63 -5.81
N HIS A 654 13.43 25.61 -6.70
CA HIS A 654 12.94 25.54 -8.08
C HIS A 654 14.06 25.00 -8.96
N MET A 655 13.88 23.81 -9.52
CA MET A 655 14.84 23.20 -10.44
C MET A 655 14.31 23.32 -11.87
N LEU A 656 15.03 24.03 -12.72
CA LEU A 656 14.70 24.13 -14.14
C LEU A 656 15.68 23.30 -14.96
N ALA A 657 15.17 22.50 -15.88
CA ALA A 657 16.00 21.70 -16.77
C ALA A 657 15.53 21.74 -18.22
N SER A 658 16.47 21.61 -19.16
CA SER A 658 16.21 21.58 -20.59
C SER A 658 17.35 20.87 -21.34
N MET A 659 17.06 20.44 -22.58
CA MET A 659 18.07 19.97 -23.52
C MET A 659 18.82 21.13 -24.19
N GLN A 660 18.30 22.36 -24.10
CA GLN A 660 18.94 23.58 -24.59
C GLN A 660 19.39 24.47 -23.42
N PRO A 661 20.41 25.33 -23.60
CA PRO A 661 20.87 26.23 -22.55
C PRO A 661 19.77 27.19 -22.05
N ILE A 662 19.53 27.19 -20.73
CA ILE A 662 18.64 28.18 -20.09
C ILE A 662 19.45 29.46 -19.81
N ALA A 663 19.32 30.44 -20.71
CA ALA A 663 20.05 31.69 -20.65
C ALA A 663 19.74 32.47 -19.34
N PRO A 664 20.77 32.96 -18.62
CA PRO A 664 20.54 33.88 -17.51
C PRO A 664 19.88 35.16 -18.03
N ARG A 665 18.84 35.64 -17.33
CA ARG A 665 18.18 36.92 -17.57
C ARG A 665 18.18 37.74 -16.30
N THR A 666 18.30 39.07 -16.42
CA THR A 666 18.17 39.96 -15.27
C THR A 666 16.71 40.06 -14.82
N PRO A 667 16.43 40.46 -13.56
CA PRO A 667 15.05 40.62 -13.10
C PRO A 667 14.22 41.59 -13.95
N GLU A 668 14.83 42.62 -14.52
CA GLU A 668 14.18 43.60 -15.41
C GLU A 668 13.79 42.96 -16.75
N GLN A 669 14.66 42.11 -17.30
CA GLN A 669 14.39 41.37 -18.54
C GLN A 669 13.26 40.36 -18.33
N VAL A 670 13.26 39.65 -17.19
CA VAL A 670 12.20 38.70 -16.82
C VAL A 670 10.88 39.43 -16.61
N ALA A 671 10.89 40.54 -15.87
CA ALA A 671 9.71 41.39 -15.65
C ALA A 671 9.10 41.89 -16.97
N SER A 672 9.94 42.32 -17.91
CA SER A 672 9.49 42.83 -19.23
C SER A 672 8.90 41.73 -20.12
N ALA A 673 9.26 40.46 -19.90
CA ALA A 673 8.72 39.33 -20.65
C ALA A 673 7.35 38.85 -20.12
N MET A 674 6.95 39.27 -18.91
CA MET A 674 5.70 38.84 -18.29
C MET A 674 4.49 39.65 -18.79
N PRO A 675 3.38 39.01 -19.20
CA PRO A 675 2.12 39.69 -19.47
C PRO A 675 1.59 40.41 -18.22
N ALA A 676 0.84 41.51 -18.41
CA ALA A 676 0.29 42.28 -17.30
C ALA A 676 -0.57 41.45 -16.33
N ALA A 677 -1.36 40.50 -16.85
CA ALA A 677 -2.15 39.59 -16.02
C ALA A 677 -1.26 38.65 -15.18
N ALA A 678 -0.14 38.17 -15.73
CA ALA A 678 0.83 37.34 -15.02
C ALA A 678 1.59 38.14 -13.95
N THR A 679 1.92 39.41 -14.23
CA THR A 679 2.47 40.33 -13.24
C THR A 679 1.50 40.54 -12.07
N SER A 680 0.23 40.80 -12.36
CA SER A 680 -0.80 40.98 -11.33
C SER A 680 -1.02 39.70 -10.52
N ASP A 681 -0.97 38.52 -11.15
CA ASP A 681 -1.07 37.25 -10.44
C ASP A 681 0.12 37.08 -9.49
N LEU A 682 1.36 37.20 -9.98
CA LEU A 682 2.56 36.99 -9.15
C LEU A 682 2.61 37.94 -7.94
N LEU A 683 2.16 39.18 -8.10
CA LEU A 683 2.18 40.19 -7.04
C LEU A 683 1.00 40.10 -6.05
N GLU A 684 -0.01 39.27 -6.32
CA GLU A 684 -1.26 39.18 -5.54
C GLU A 684 -1.04 38.95 -4.03
N TRP A 685 0.00 38.20 -3.66
CA TRP A 685 0.26 37.77 -2.27
C TRP A 685 1.49 38.42 -1.64
N THR A 686 1.99 39.50 -2.23
CA THR A 686 3.14 40.25 -1.70
C THR A 686 2.76 41.70 -1.43
N GLN A 687 3.48 42.31 -0.49
CA GLN A 687 3.39 43.74 -0.22
C GLN A 687 4.27 44.57 -1.17
N SER A 688 5.16 43.92 -1.94
CA SER A 688 6.02 44.58 -2.90
C SER A 688 5.23 44.99 -4.14
N ALA A 689 5.27 46.27 -4.49
CA ALA A 689 4.77 46.76 -5.79
C ALA A 689 5.81 46.67 -6.91
N ASP A 690 7.09 46.48 -6.54
CA ASP A 690 8.21 46.38 -7.48
C ASP A 690 8.41 44.92 -7.92
N LEU A 691 8.05 44.63 -9.18
CA LEU A 691 8.18 43.31 -9.78
C LEU A 691 9.66 42.88 -9.98
N PRO A 692 10.53 43.68 -10.65
CA PRO A 692 11.95 43.37 -10.74
C PRO A 692 12.61 43.05 -9.39
N ALA A 693 12.38 43.87 -8.36
CA ALA A 693 12.93 43.61 -7.04
C ALA A 693 12.41 42.30 -6.43
N TYR A 694 11.13 41.98 -6.63
CA TYR A 694 10.53 40.74 -6.13
C TYR A 694 11.08 39.50 -6.86
N LEU A 695 11.18 39.56 -8.20
CA LEU A 695 11.82 38.51 -9.01
C LEU A 695 13.29 38.32 -8.66
N GLY A 696 14.01 39.41 -8.37
CA GLY A 696 15.42 39.40 -8.00
C GLY A 696 15.72 38.52 -6.79
N ARG A 697 14.80 38.41 -5.82
CA ARG A 697 14.96 37.53 -4.65
C ARG A 697 15.09 36.06 -5.02
N VAL A 698 14.47 35.61 -6.12
CA VAL A 698 14.61 34.24 -6.64
C VAL A 698 15.73 34.18 -7.68
N LEU A 699 15.73 35.05 -8.68
CA LEU A 699 16.67 34.99 -9.81
C LEU A 699 18.13 35.15 -9.38
N LEU A 700 18.42 36.01 -8.40
CA LEU A 700 19.78 36.21 -7.88
C LEU A 700 20.24 35.06 -6.97
N SER A 701 19.32 34.17 -6.57
CA SER A 701 19.64 32.96 -5.81
C SER A 701 20.02 31.77 -6.70
N ARG A 702 20.23 31.98 -8.00
CA ARG A 702 20.63 30.93 -8.96
C ARG A 702 21.93 30.27 -8.52
N PHE A 703 21.96 28.94 -8.50
CA PHE A 703 23.18 28.16 -8.25
C PHE A 703 23.27 26.92 -9.15
N PRO A 704 24.49 26.44 -9.46
CA PRO A 704 24.70 25.22 -10.23
C PRO A 704 24.37 23.97 -9.41
N ILE A 705 23.72 22.99 -10.04
CA ILE A 705 23.25 21.75 -9.38
C ILE A 705 24.40 20.91 -8.82
N GLN A 706 25.61 21.01 -9.40
CA GLN A 706 26.80 20.25 -9.00
C GLN A 706 27.21 20.51 -7.54
N LEU A 707 26.82 21.65 -6.95
CA LEU A 707 27.07 21.95 -5.54
C LEU A 707 26.29 21.04 -4.58
N LEU A 708 25.20 20.44 -5.06
CA LEU A 708 24.31 19.58 -4.28
C LEU A 708 24.49 18.08 -4.61
N ASN A 709 25.44 17.74 -5.48
CA ASN A 709 25.54 16.41 -6.07
C ASN A 709 26.92 15.75 -5.89
N ARG A 710 27.20 15.28 -4.67
CA ARG A 710 28.57 14.88 -4.24
C ARG A 710 28.94 13.41 -4.43
N ASP A 711 27.95 12.53 -4.34
CA ASP A 711 28.06 11.07 -4.48
C ASP A 711 27.40 10.64 -5.82
N PRO A 712 28.17 10.04 -6.75
CA PRO A 712 27.67 9.67 -8.07
C PRO A 712 26.72 8.47 -8.06
N GLU A 713 26.67 7.67 -6.99
CA GLU A 713 25.83 6.46 -6.93
C GLU A 713 24.39 6.76 -6.50
N ILE A 714 24.15 7.89 -5.84
CA ILE A 714 22.85 8.25 -5.26
C ILE A 714 21.94 8.86 -6.34
N ARG A 715 20.92 8.11 -6.76
CA ARG A 715 19.89 8.53 -7.72
C ARG A 715 18.55 7.85 -7.41
N ILE A 716 17.50 8.31 -8.09
CA ILE A 716 16.15 7.74 -8.03
C ILE A 716 15.86 7.12 -9.39
N THR A 717 15.54 5.83 -9.38
CA THR A 717 15.00 5.12 -10.55
C THR A 717 13.70 4.44 -10.14
N ASP A 718 12.91 4.00 -11.11
CA ASP A 718 11.71 3.21 -10.83
C ASP A 718 12.01 1.92 -10.06
N ASP A 719 13.23 1.38 -10.24
CA ASP A 719 13.71 0.18 -9.54
C ASP A 719 14.32 0.48 -8.17
N GLN A 720 14.98 1.64 -8.02
CA GLN A 720 15.62 2.12 -6.81
C GLN A 720 14.94 3.40 -6.30
N PRO A 721 13.81 3.26 -5.59
CA PRO A 721 13.06 4.39 -5.02
C PRO A 721 13.74 4.96 -3.77
N TYR A 722 14.93 5.54 -3.96
CA TYR A 722 15.85 5.94 -2.88
C TYR A 722 15.16 6.79 -1.80
N ASN A 723 14.30 7.73 -2.19
CA ASN A 723 13.56 8.60 -1.28
C ASN A 723 12.52 7.87 -0.41
N GLU A 724 11.99 6.72 -0.84
CA GLU A 724 10.90 6.03 -0.13
C GLU A 724 11.39 4.95 0.85
N TYR A 725 12.59 4.42 0.61
CA TYR A 725 13.22 3.39 1.43
C TYR A 725 14.53 3.95 2.01
N PHE A 726 14.51 4.30 3.30
CA PHE A 726 15.56 5.05 4.00
C PHE A 726 15.78 4.61 5.45
N PHE A 727 15.14 3.51 5.88
CA PHE A 727 15.14 3.08 7.27
C PHE A 727 16.56 2.81 7.77
N LEU A 728 17.36 2.09 7.00
CA LEU A 728 18.73 1.76 7.40
C LEU A 728 19.59 3.00 7.45
N ARG A 729 19.54 3.84 6.41
CA ARG A 729 20.28 5.10 6.37
C ARG A 729 19.97 6.01 7.55
N ARG A 730 18.70 6.09 7.98
CA ARG A 730 18.30 6.90 9.15
C ARG A 730 18.62 6.26 10.49
N SER A 731 18.62 4.94 10.56
CA SER A 731 18.92 4.21 11.79
C SER A 731 20.40 4.26 12.21
N ARG A 732 21.30 4.79 11.35
CA ARG A 732 22.76 4.79 11.53
C ARG A 732 23.33 3.39 11.80
N LEU A 733 22.64 2.34 11.35
CA LEU A 733 23.11 0.96 11.48
C LEU A 733 24.22 0.61 10.47
N PHE A 734 24.52 1.52 9.53
CA PHE A 734 25.64 1.45 8.59
C PHE A 734 26.19 2.85 8.33
#